data_AF-A0AAP9GTP5-F1
#
_entry.id   AF-A0AAP9GTP5-F1
#
_cell.length_a   1.000
_cell.length_b   1.000
_cell.length_c   1.000
_cell.angle_alpha   90.00
_cell.angle_beta   90.00
_cell.angle_gamma   90.00
#
_symmetry.space_group_name_H-M   'P 1'
#
loop_
_entity.id
_entity.type
_entity.pdbx_description
1 polymer ?
#
loop_
_entity_poly.entity_id
_entity_poly.type
_entity_poly.pdbx_seq_one_letter_code
_entity_poly.pdbx_strand_id
1 'polypeptide(L)'
;MKIQLKYLSLCLFSLAATGCSQHVIKTNSNQTASIEQKAITGLNAIFETPSYDFQGKLRVQSNLVEAIPKVADAAPATLDPVLKKQLDQYLKQQKVRLSTQEKQNLYTAMAKEQNSASYAAGAIEKSSPFNFVLNVLNDTQFSYDGSVHYRQKIAALNVAARYEKPTLLVQMKVPMVVDFNEYKFYTNYFSLLPYLVNKDSQNDFAYIDFSKYKADFERIKVAQFAEYLKAMNAVPYVLADSNHIQKLSLTAQERQQKISEKIRLNSSLEDMLLQLAMFDQVNAPYLQQTVLGQATTTEDATEQVETTQDTSAKESAEDYLKHNETAEDYGMSQEAFVAYQATLALRDLVSQKFYATETTANNAADYSADASEDAMIAAEQAVQAAAAEQAEDSASTASMLSEQDCQRLIETAKTAKVGDLTYCAYAYELEAFSPNRAEQAQSVLDEHFASPQEKLAKVFEPYRSEQLVDAAAFAALWQKHQAEIQQIMNATPKDKKTPMQIDVALDDQGRAAKIDYALQFKRENYGTIHVYNDVSIANYGQASKIDRSALRQAKSIQEVSKDSILEKWVTNLGRTLEQETAENKDKTTAKPALSYDEELAQLAQKTYQQTESFSQTYQTLFLVHMAAEQSTWVKNLSPQTLQEMAEVYAYWFSDERYYDPKGAALKRIEALQAKHHLEEDEQFNNAIGRRINNLTEDAVDENKVALEWRKLKQQYKQPQQIFAQQYLKAYEAAYDWDVPDLENLKKTAHILGQTYVDRQQGKLSQNSIRTLTEDQAEQIDYELYMDVYEDMQKFVK
;
A
#
# COMPACT_ATOMS: atom_id res chain seq x y z
N MET A 1 -2.76 -3.05 -9.48
CA MET A 1 -3.52 -3.62 -8.34
C MET A 1 -5.05 -3.42 -8.43
N LYS A 2 -5.66 -3.36 -9.64
CA LYS A 2 -7.06 -2.93 -9.83
C LYS A 2 -8.12 -4.05 -10.00
N ILE A 3 -7.76 -5.34 -9.96
CA ILE A 3 -8.70 -6.44 -10.28
C ILE A 3 -8.91 -7.45 -9.14
N GLN A 4 -8.02 -7.53 -8.14
CA GLN A 4 -8.05 -8.66 -7.18
C GLN A 4 -8.95 -8.51 -5.93
N LEU A 5 -9.67 -7.39 -5.76
CA LEU A 5 -10.60 -7.20 -4.63
C LEU A 5 -12.09 -7.33 -5.02
N LYS A 6 -12.41 -7.48 -6.31
CA LYS A 6 -13.79 -7.40 -6.80
C LYS A 6 -14.65 -8.64 -6.49
N TYR A 7 -14.09 -9.78 -6.08
CA TYR A 7 -14.84 -11.03 -5.88
C TYR A 7 -14.96 -11.51 -4.43
N LEU A 8 -14.31 -10.84 -3.48
CA LEU A 8 -14.61 -10.97 -2.04
C LEU A 8 -15.74 -10.02 -1.60
N SER A 9 -16.38 -9.34 -2.56
CA SER A 9 -17.11 -8.08 -2.39
C SER A 9 -18.58 -8.22 -2.02
N LEU A 10 -19.21 -9.39 -2.18
CA LEU A 10 -20.67 -9.51 -2.02
C LEU A 10 -21.17 -9.28 -0.59
N CYS A 11 -20.34 -9.52 0.43
CA CYS A 11 -20.69 -9.26 1.83
C CYS A 11 -20.20 -7.90 2.35
N LEU A 12 -19.11 -7.35 1.80
CA LEU A 12 -18.51 -6.09 2.28
C LEU A 12 -19.00 -4.84 1.52
N PHE A 13 -19.39 -4.96 0.25
CA PHE A 13 -19.90 -3.82 -0.53
C PHE A 13 -21.42 -3.66 -0.46
N SER A 14 -22.19 -4.65 0.00
CA SER A 14 -23.66 -4.54 0.13
C SER A 14 -24.12 -3.58 1.23
N LEU A 15 -23.18 -3.13 2.06
CA LEU A 15 -23.37 -2.36 3.28
C LEU A 15 -23.89 -0.93 3.12
N ALA A 16 -23.82 -0.35 1.92
CA ALA A 16 -24.41 0.96 1.66
C ALA A 16 -25.95 0.91 1.59
N ALA A 17 -26.61 -0.26 1.60
CA ALA A 17 -28.04 -0.49 1.35
C ALA A 17 -29.08 -0.02 2.43
N THR A 18 -29.20 1.26 2.77
CA THR A 18 -30.51 1.87 3.15
C THR A 18 -31.42 2.34 2.01
N GLY A 19 -32.54 1.64 1.85
CA GLY A 19 -33.71 2.15 1.13
C GLY A 19 -34.93 1.29 1.46
N CYS A 20 -35.97 1.89 2.02
CA CYS A 20 -37.18 1.18 2.44
C CYS A 20 -37.86 0.48 1.24
N SER A 21 -38.01 -0.84 1.29
CA SER A 21 -39.15 -1.49 0.63
C SER A 21 -40.01 -2.15 1.71
N GLN A 22 -41.02 -1.41 2.18
CA GLN A 22 -42.22 -2.03 2.73
C GLN A 22 -43.06 -2.62 1.59
N HIS A 23 -42.48 -3.54 0.82
CA HIS A 23 -43.25 -4.41 -0.04
C HIS A 23 -42.67 -5.80 0.09
N VAL A 24 -43.34 -6.60 0.92
CA VAL A 24 -43.36 -8.05 0.74
C VAL A 24 -43.79 -8.24 -0.71
N ILE A 25 -42.86 -8.57 -1.61
CA ILE A 25 -43.22 -9.06 -2.93
C ILE A 25 -43.95 -10.36 -2.64
N LYS A 26 -45.30 -10.30 -2.66
CA LYS A 26 -46.11 -11.49 -2.80
C LYS A 26 -45.71 -12.08 -4.14
N THR A 27 -44.86 -13.10 -4.11
CA THR A 27 -44.58 -13.94 -5.27
C THR A 27 -45.91 -14.50 -5.75
N ASN A 28 -46.35 -14.06 -6.93
CA ASN A 28 -47.50 -14.64 -7.61
C ASN A 28 -47.18 -16.13 -7.86
N SER A 29 -47.82 -17.00 -7.10
CA SER A 29 -47.51 -18.43 -6.99
C SER A 29 -47.93 -19.29 -8.20
N ASN A 30 -48.12 -18.71 -9.40
CA ASN A 30 -48.75 -19.40 -10.54
C ASN A 30 -47.97 -19.37 -11.86
N GLN A 31 -46.69 -19.02 -11.87
CA GLN A 31 -45.79 -19.33 -13.00
C GLN A 31 -44.64 -20.19 -12.51
N THR A 32 -44.41 -21.33 -13.16
CA THR A 32 -43.28 -22.22 -12.86
C THR A 32 -41.99 -21.48 -13.22
N ALA A 33 -41.40 -20.79 -12.25
CA ALA A 33 -40.15 -20.06 -12.44
C ALA A 33 -39.06 -21.03 -12.95
N SER A 34 -38.28 -20.57 -13.94
CA SER A 34 -37.16 -21.34 -14.49
C SER A 34 -36.07 -21.56 -13.43
N ILE A 35 -35.17 -22.52 -13.66
CA ILE A 35 -34.11 -22.84 -12.70
C ILE A 35 -33.19 -21.63 -12.48
N GLU A 36 -32.88 -20.90 -13.57
CA GLU A 36 -32.12 -19.65 -13.57
C GLU A 36 -32.82 -18.62 -12.68
N GLN A 37 -34.12 -18.39 -12.90
CA GLN A 37 -34.89 -17.40 -12.14
C GLN A 37 -34.94 -17.73 -10.65
N LYS A 38 -34.99 -19.02 -10.28
CA LYS A 38 -34.95 -19.45 -8.88
C LYS A 38 -33.60 -19.19 -8.24
N ALA A 39 -32.49 -19.45 -8.93
CA ALA A 39 -31.15 -19.13 -8.42
C ALA A 39 -30.99 -17.62 -8.22
N ILE A 40 -31.42 -16.81 -9.21
CA ILE A 40 -31.40 -15.35 -9.15
C ILE A 40 -32.22 -14.83 -7.96
N THR A 41 -33.47 -15.29 -7.84
CA THR A 41 -34.37 -14.90 -6.74
C THR A 41 -33.76 -15.28 -5.39
N GLY A 42 -33.19 -16.48 -5.30
CA GLY A 42 -32.55 -16.97 -4.09
C GLY A 42 -31.36 -16.12 -3.65
N LEU A 43 -30.47 -15.76 -4.58
CA LEU A 43 -29.31 -14.90 -4.30
C LEU A 43 -29.72 -13.48 -3.95
N ASN A 44 -30.72 -12.93 -4.64
CA ASN A 44 -31.17 -11.56 -4.44
C ASN A 44 -31.99 -11.36 -3.15
N ALA A 45 -32.43 -12.44 -2.50
CA ALA A 45 -33.14 -12.40 -1.23
C ALA A 45 -32.38 -11.65 -0.13
N ILE A 46 -31.05 -11.62 -0.15
CA ILE A 46 -30.25 -10.85 0.82
C ILE A 46 -30.60 -9.36 0.78
N PHE A 47 -30.85 -8.79 -0.40
CA PHE A 47 -31.19 -7.37 -0.57
C PHE A 47 -32.67 -7.06 -0.31
N GLU A 48 -33.51 -8.09 -0.16
CA GLU A 48 -34.96 -7.96 0.06
C GLU A 48 -35.36 -8.15 1.53
N THR A 49 -34.37 -8.37 2.39
CA THR A 49 -34.58 -8.57 3.83
C THR A 49 -33.88 -7.48 4.63
N PRO A 50 -34.41 -7.09 5.80
CA PRO A 50 -33.83 -5.98 6.56
C PRO A 50 -32.50 -6.33 7.25
N SER A 51 -32.18 -7.63 7.36
CA SER A 51 -30.96 -8.12 7.99
C SER A 51 -30.75 -9.61 7.68
N TYR A 52 -29.53 -10.14 7.75
CA TYR A 52 -29.27 -11.59 7.71
C TYR A 52 -27.93 -11.92 8.40
N ASP A 53 -27.76 -13.19 8.77
CA ASP A 53 -26.48 -13.75 9.22
C ASP A 53 -25.80 -14.51 8.09
N PHE A 54 -24.48 -14.47 8.05
CA PHE A 54 -23.69 -15.26 7.11
C PHE A 54 -22.51 -15.92 7.83
N GLN A 55 -22.08 -17.06 7.31
CA GLN A 55 -20.84 -17.72 7.73
C GLN A 55 -20.26 -18.51 6.58
N GLY A 56 -18.95 -18.70 6.55
CA GLY A 56 -18.31 -19.43 5.46
C GLY A 56 -16.92 -19.92 5.79
N LYS A 57 -16.38 -20.74 4.90
CA LYS A 57 -15.02 -21.26 4.98
C LYS A 57 -14.34 -21.15 3.64
N LEU A 58 -13.06 -20.77 3.66
CA LEU A 58 -12.18 -20.74 2.50
C LEU A 58 -11.05 -21.75 2.72
N ARG A 59 -10.82 -22.58 1.70
CA ARG A 59 -9.78 -23.61 1.73
C ARG A 59 -9.11 -23.71 0.38
N VAL A 60 -7.78 -23.75 0.40
CA VAL A 60 -6.95 -24.00 -0.78
C VAL A 60 -6.42 -25.43 -0.67
N GLN A 61 -6.44 -26.17 -1.77
CA GLN A 61 -5.79 -27.47 -1.87
C GLN A 61 -4.87 -27.48 -3.09
N SER A 62 -3.61 -27.82 -2.90
CA SER A 62 -2.66 -27.96 -4.01
C SER A 62 -2.06 -29.36 -4.04
N ASN A 63 -2.08 -29.97 -5.22
CA ASN A 63 -1.28 -31.17 -5.49
C ASN A 63 0.04 -30.72 -6.12
N LEU A 64 0.99 -30.29 -5.27
CA LEU A 64 2.32 -29.90 -5.73
C LEU A 64 2.99 -31.12 -6.38
N VAL A 65 3.54 -30.93 -7.58
CA VAL A 65 4.39 -31.93 -8.20
C VAL A 65 5.74 -31.87 -7.49
N GLU A 66 6.16 -32.94 -6.82
CA GLU A 66 7.54 -33.09 -6.29
C GLU A 66 8.54 -33.13 -7.46
N ALA A 67 8.83 -31.97 -8.03
CA ALA A 67 10.03 -31.77 -8.83
C ALA A 67 10.99 -30.95 -7.98
N ILE A 68 11.78 -31.63 -7.15
CA ILE A 68 13.03 -31.08 -6.66
C ILE A 68 14.09 -31.52 -7.68
N PRO A 69 14.40 -30.74 -8.73
CA PRO A 69 15.70 -30.90 -9.34
C PRO A 69 16.71 -30.56 -8.25
N LYS A 70 17.65 -31.47 -7.98
CA LYS A 70 18.81 -31.17 -7.15
C LYS A 70 19.41 -29.87 -7.66
N VAL A 71 19.42 -28.83 -6.82
CA VAL A 71 20.26 -27.66 -7.03
C VAL A 71 21.68 -28.20 -7.09
N ALA A 72 22.22 -28.34 -8.30
CA ALA A 72 23.66 -28.41 -8.44
C ALA A 72 24.17 -27.07 -7.94
N ASP A 73 25.11 -27.08 -7.00
CA ASP A 73 25.78 -25.87 -6.52
C ASP A 73 26.18 -25.03 -7.74
N ALA A 74 25.46 -23.93 -7.96
CA ALA A 74 25.80 -22.99 -9.02
C ALA A 74 27.17 -22.43 -8.67
N ALA A 75 28.12 -22.57 -9.60
CA ALA A 75 29.46 -22.00 -9.44
C ALA A 75 29.36 -20.51 -9.06
N PRO A 76 30.28 -19.98 -8.24
CA PRO A 76 30.25 -18.58 -7.82
C PRO A 76 30.26 -17.70 -9.07
N ALA A 77 29.13 -17.07 -9.38
CA ALA A 77 29.06 -16.24 -10.56
C ALA A 77 29.92 -15.02 -10.36
N THR A 78 30.74 -14.78 -11.36
CA THR A 78 31.56 -13.58 -11.46
C THR A 78 30.90 -12.67 -12.48
N LEU A 79 30.87 -11.38 -12.20
CA LEU A 79 30.36 -10.37 -13.12
C LEU A 79 31.07 -10.51 -14.47
N ASP A 80 30.33 -10.40 -15.57
CA ASP A 80 30.87 -10.46 -16.93
C ASP A 80 32.13 -9.58 -17.06
N PRO A 81 33.27 -10.11 -17.55
CA PRO A 81 34.53 -9.38 -17.60
C PRO A 81 34.48 -8.09 -18.45
N VAL A 82 33.64 -8.05 -19.49
CA VAL A 82 33.44 -6.86 -20.34
C VAL A 82 32.69 -5.80 -19.54
N LEU A 83 31.61 -6.20 -18.86
CA LEU A 83 30.81 -5.32 -18.02
C LEU A 83 31.64 -4.74 -16.86
N LYS A 84 32.42 -5.59 -16.19
CA LYS A 84 33.36 -5.16 -15.14
C LYS A 84 34.35 -4.11 -15.63
N LYS A 85 34.92 -4.31 -16.82
CA LYS A 85 35.85 -3.35 -17.44
C LYS A 85 35.17 -2.02 -17.77
N GLN A 86 33.93 -2.06 -18.29
CA GLN A 86 33.16 -0.85 -18.59
C GLN A 86 32.84 -0.06 -17.32
N LEU A 87 32.42 -0.72 -16.25
CA LEU A 87 32.17 -0.10 -14.95
C LEU A 87 33.44 0.50 -14.35
N ASP A 88 34.57 -0.21 -14.40
CA ASP A 88 35.85 0.31 -13.91
C ASP A 88 36.31 1.55 -14.70
N GLN A 89 36.11 1.56 -16.02
CA GLN A 89 36.41 2.71 -16.85
C GLN A 89 35.51 3.90 -16.51
N TYR A 90 34.22 3.64 -16.30
CA TYR A 90 33.26 4.68 -15.98
C TYR A 90 33.50 5.30 -14.60
N LEU A 91 33.63 4.47 -13.54
CA LEU A 91 33.92 4.97 -12.19
C LEU A 91 35.20 5.81 -12.17
N LYS A 92 36.20 5.42 -12.97
CA LYS A 92 37.43 6.21 -13.15
C LYS A 92 37.17 7.55 -13.86
N GLN A 93 36.32 7.59 -14.90
CA GLN A 93 35.96 8.82 -15.60
C GLN A 93 35.20 9.79 -14.69
N GLN A 94 34.27 9.28 -13.87
CA GLN A 94 33.51 10.05 -12.89
C GLN A 94 34.31 10.41 -11.62
N LYS A 95 35.61 10.08 -11.59
CA LYS A 95 36.51 10.31 -10.45
C LYS A 95 36.06 9.64 -9.15
N VAL A 96 35.18 8.63 -9.22
CA VAL A 96 34.70 7.87 -8.07
C VAL A 96 35.75 6.83 -7.68
N ARG A 97 36.32 7.00 -6.48
CA ARG A 97 37.38 6.16 -5.95
C ARG A 97 36.82 5.14 -4.98
N LEU A 98 36.73 3.90 -5.43
CA LEU A 98 36.45 2.73 -4.60
C LEU A 98 37.76 1.97 -4.31
N SER A 99 37.92 1.50 -3.08
CA SER A 99 38.98 0.59 -2.68
C SER A 99 38.82 -0.77 -3.36
N THR A 100 39.89 -1.57 -3.38
CA THR A 100 39.84 -2.92 -3.94
C THR A 100 38.76 -3.78 -3.28
N GLN A 101 38.57 -3.63 -1.96
CA GLN A 101 37.56 -4.38 -1.22
C GLN A 101 36.14 -3.96 -1.59
N GLU A 102 35.86 -2.65 -1.61
CA GLU A 102 34.52 -2.14 -1.97
C GLU A 102 34.15 -2.51 -3.40
N LYS A 103 35.10 -2.42 -4.34
CA LYS A 103 34.86 -2.88 -5.72
C LYS A 103 34.54 -4.37 -5.77
N GLN A 104 35.27 -5.18 -5.00
CA GLN A 104 35.04 -6.62 -4.97
C GLN A 104 33.65 -6.93 -4.39
N ASN A 105 33.27 -6.28 -3.30
CA ASN A 105 31.96 -6.46 -2.69
C ASN A 105 30.84 -6.05 -3.66
N LEU A 106 30.93 -4.85 -4.24
CA LEU A 106 29.96 -4.34 -5.22
C LEU A 106 29.80 -5.32 -6.39
N TYR A 107 30.90 -5.77 -7.01
CA TYR A 107 30.81 -6.70 -8.14
C TYR A 107 30.31 -8.09 -7.74
N THR A 108 30.58 -8.54 -6.52
CA THR A 108 30.00 -9.79 -5.99
C THR A 108 28.50 -9.64 -5.74
N ALA A 109 28.06 -8.52 -5.18
CA ALA A 109 26.64 -8.24 -4.97
C ALA A 109 25.90 -8.11 -6.32
N MET A 110 26.46 -7.39 -7.29
CA MET A 110 25.91 -7.28 -8.65
C MET A 110 25.82 -8.62 -9.38
N ALA A 111 26.83 -9.50 -9.24
CA ALA A 111 26.79 -10.83 -9.86
C ALA A 111 25.73 -11.73 -9.23
N LYS A 112 25.50 -11.60 -7.91
CA LYS A 112 24.38 -12.25 -7.24
C LYS A 112 23.05 -11.69 -7.74
N GLU A 113 22.93 -10.37 -7.86
CA GLU A 113 21.73 -9.71 -8.37
C GLU A 113 21.41 -10.17 -9.80
N GLN A 114 22.40 -10.19 -10.71
CA GLN A 114 22.24 -10.69 -12.07
C GLN A 114 21.77 -12.14 -12.14
N ASN A 115 22.30 -13.01 -11.28
CA ASN A 115 21.82 -14.39 -11.20
C ASN A 115 20.42 -14.48 -10.63
N SER A 116 20.07 -13.60 -9.70
CA SER A 116 18.75 -13.50 -9.06
C SER A 116 17.72 -12.96 -10.05
N ALA A 117 18.11 -12.02 -10.93
CA ALA A 117 17.30 -11.46 -12.02
C ALA A 117 17.18 -12.42 -13.22
N SER A 118 18.23 -13.18 -13.54
CA SER A 118 18.18 -14.32 -14.48
C SER A 118 17.30 -15.45 -13.92
N TYR A 119 17.31 -15.63 -12.60
CA TYR A 119 16.33 -16.43 -11.87
C TYR A 119 14.97 -15.72 -11.82
N ALA A 120 14.83 -14.39 -11.81
CA ALA A 120 13.50 -13.77 -11.77
C ALA A 120 12.72 -14.04 -13.07
N ALA A 121 13.40 -14.00 -14.23
CA ALA A 121 12.79 -14.38 -15.50
C ALA A 121 12.53 -15.90 -15.65
N GLY A 122 13.26 -16.77 -14.94
CA GLY A 122 13.14 -18.24 -15.02
C GLY A 122 12.64 -18.99 -13.76
N ALA A 123 12.44 -18.29 -12.65
CA ALA A 123 12.18 -18.81 -11.30
C ALA A 123 10.98 -18.16 -10.61
N ILE A 124 10.32 -17.19 -11.26
CA ILE A 124 8.85 -17.13 -11.15
C ILE A 124 8.26 -18.49 -11.56
N GLU A 125 8.93 -19.23 -12.46
CA GLU A 125 8.50 -20.55 -12.88
C GLU A 125 8.86 -21.71 -11.92
N LYS A 126 10.05 -21.82 -11.33
CA LYS A 126 10.52 -23.16 -10.85
C LYS A 126 11.11 -23.31 -9.45
N SER A 127 11.22 -22.27 -8.63
CA SER A 127 11.44 -22.45 -7.17
C SER A 127 11.14 -21.16 -6.40
N SER A 128 9.88 -20.96 -5.98
CA SER A 128 9.40 -19.66 -5.47
C SER A 128 8.90 -19.73 -4.02
N PRO A 129 9.00 -18.63 -3.21
CA PRO A 129 8.20 -18.41 -2.00
C PRO A 129 6.71 -18.70 -2.20
N PHE A 130 6.21 -18.73 -3.43
CA PHE A 130 4.88 -19.24 -3.77
C PHE A 130 4.64 -20.70 -3.36
N ASN A 131 5.63 -21.60 -3.44
CA ASN A 131 5.50 -22.97 -2.91
C ASN A 131 5.36 -22.99 -1.40
N PHE A 132 6.10 -22.12 -0.70
CA PHE A 132 5.94 -21.94 0.75
C PHE A 132 4.55 -21.40 1.08
N VAL A 133 4.09 -20.36 0.38
CA VAL A 133 2.75 -19.79 0.55
C VAL A 133 1.66 -20.82 0.26
N LEU A 134 1.75 -21.57 -0.85
CA LEU A 134 0.80 -22.64 -1.17
C LEU A 134 0.79 -23.74 -0.11
N ASN A 135 1.96 -24.15 0.41
CA ASN A 135 2.03 -25.11 1.52
C ASN A 135 1.35 -24.57 2.78
N VAL A 136 1.62 -23.32 3.16
CA VAL A 136 0.95 -22.68 4.30
C VAL A 136 -0.56 -22.62 4.08
N LEU A 137 -1.02 -22.19 2.91
CA LEU A 137 -2.44 -22.11 2.56
C LEU A 137 -3.12 -23.48 2.53
N ASN A 138 -2.41 -24.53 2.11
CA ASN A 138 -2.94 -25.90 2.07
C ASN A 138 -3.24 -26.46 3.47
N ASP A 139 -2.46 -26.06 4.48
CA ASP A 139 -2.64 -26.42 5.89
C ASP A 139 -3.40 -25.35 6.70
N THR A 140 -3.85 -24.27 6.07
CA THR A 140 -4.61 -23.20 6.71
C THR A 140 -6.09 -23.28 6.34
N GLN A 141 -6.95 -23.35 7.35
CA GLN A 141 -8.39 -23.18 7.18
C GLN A 141 -8.79 -21.75 7.55
N PHE A 142 -9.35 -21.02 6.60
CA PHE A 142 -9.98 -19.74 6.86
C PHE A 142 -11.48 -19.94 7.06
N SER A 143 -12.04 -19.22 8.02
CA SER A 143 -13.47 -19.18 8.28
C SER A 143 -13.89 -17.77 8.58
N TYR A 144 -15.13 -17.43 8.27
CA TYR A 144 -15.69 -16.13 8.58
C TYR A 144 -17.15 -16.24 8.98
N ASP A 145 -17.63 -15.33 9.79
CA ASP A 145 -19.02 -15.25 10.22
C ASP A 145 -19.41 -13.80 10.51
N GLY A 146 -20.67 -13.46 10.38
CA GLY A 146 -21.09 -12.08 10.50
C GLY A 146 -22.59 -11.88 10.39
N SER A 147 -22.99 -10.63 10.55
CA SER A 147 -24.39 -10.20 10.43
C SER A 147 -24.46 -8.86 9.73
N VAL A 148 -25.48 -8.67 8.91
CA VAL A 148 -25.76 -7.41 8.21
C VAL A 148 -27.10 -6.88 8.67
N HIS A 149 -27.15 -5.60 9.04
CA HIS A 149 -28.37 -4.91 9.46
C HIS A 149 -28.57 -3.62 8.67
N TYR A 150 -29.28 -3.70 7.55
CA TYR A 150 -29.45 -2.58 6.62
C TYR A 150 -30.13 -1.38 7.27
N ARG A 151 -31.23 -1.57 8.00
CA ARG A 151 -31.95 -0.47 8.65
C ARG A 151 -31.09 0.25 9.69
N GLN A 152 -30.21 -0.49 10.34
CA GLN A 152 -29.32 0.03 11.36
C GLN A 152 -27.98 0.53 10.77
N LYS A 153 -27.80 0.45 9.45
CA LYS A 153 -26.57 0.80 8.72
C LYS A 153 -25.29 0.23 9.35
N ILE A 154 -25.35 -1.02 9.78
CA ILE A 154 -24.24 -1.65 10.49
C ILE A 154 -24.07 -3.11 10.03
N ALA A 155 -22.84 -3.58 9.94
CA ALA A 155 -22.54 -5.00 9.81
C ALA A 155 -21.30 -5.41 10.58
N ALA A 156 -21.28 -6.68 10.96
CA ALA A 156 -20.16 -7.34 11.59
C ALA A 156 -19.60 -8.41 10.67
N LEU A 157 -18.28 -8.55 10.67
CA LEU A 157 -17.51 -9.59 10.00
C LEU A 157 -16.41 -10.06 10.94
N ASN A 158 -16.49 -11.31 11.35
CA ASN A 158 -15.44 -12.01 12.06
C ASN A 158 -14.66 -12.85 11.04
N VAL A 159 -13.34 -12.71 11.01
CA VAL A 159 -12.46 -13.58 10.21
C VAL A 159 -11.60 -14.39 11.14
N ALA A 160 -11.51 -15.69 10.92
CA ALA A 160 -10.66 -16.60 11.67
C ALA A 160 -9.79 -17.43 10.74
N ALA A 161 -8.54 -17.66 11.13
CA ALA A 161 -7.64 -18.58 10.47
C ALA A 161 -7.14 -19.62 11.47
N ARG A 162 -7.09 -20.88 11.03
CA ARG A 162 -6.57 -22.00 11.80
C ARG A 162 -5.51 -22.71 10.96
N TYR A 163 -4.26 -22.62 11.40
CA TYR A 163 -3.14 -23.38 10.85
C TYR A 163 -2.84 -24.57 11.77
N GLU A 164 -2.85 -25.78 11.23
CA GLU A 164 -2.68 -26.99 12.02
C GLU A 164 -1.66 -27.95 11.39
N LYS A 165 -0.61 -28.25 12.16
CA LYS A 165 0.38 -29.31 11.92
C LYS A 165 0.45 -30.20 13.16
N PRO A 166 0.97 -31.44 13.05
CA PRO A 166 1.06 -32.36 14.20
C PRO A 166 1.71 -31.78 15.46
N THR A 167 2.61 -30.80 15.33
CA THR A 167 3.33 -30.16 16.45
C THR A 167 2.97 -28.69 16.67
N LEU A 168 2.09 -28.09 15.85
CA LEU A 168 1.80 -26.66 15.90
C LEU A 168 0.34 -26.39 15.56
N LEU A 169 -0.36 -25.71 16.47
CA LEU A 169 -1.69 -25.16 16.24
C LEU A 169 -1.63 -23.65 16.45
N VAL A 170 -1.94 -22.89 15.41
CA VAL A 170 -2.12 -21.44 15.48
C VAL A 170 -3.55 -21.12 15.09
N GLN A 171 -4.28 -20.43 15.97
CA GLN A 171 -5.65 -20.01 15.71
C GLN A 171 -5.78 -18.52 16.01
N MET A 172 -6.32 -17.77 15.04
CA MET A 172 -6.60 -16.35 15.15
C MET A 172 -8.07 -16.07 14.82
N LYS A 173 -8.65 -15.04 15.45
CA LYS A 173 -10.01 -14.56 15.15
C LYS A 173 -10.08 -13.05 15.31
N VAL A 174 -10.24 -12.33 14.20
CA VAL A 174 -10.34 -10.87 14.13
C VAL A 174 -11.80 -10.47 13.93
N PRO A 175 -12.48 -9.93 14.96
CA PRO A 175 -13.80 -9.35 14.80
C PRO A 175 -13.70 -7.93 14.23
N MET A 176 -14.57 -7.62 13.27
CA MET A 176 -14.69 -6.32 12.64
C MET A 176 -16.15 -5.89 12.59
N VAL A 177 -16.42 -4.60 12.74
CA VAL A 177 -17.75 -4.01 12.62
C VAL A 177 -17.64 -2.69 11.88
N VAL A 178 -18.54 -2.41 10.95
CA VAL A 178 -18.66 -1.08 10.33
C VAL A 178 -20.02 -0.50 10.66
N ASP A 179 -20.05 0.71 11.22
CA ASP A 179 -21.26 1.47 11.51
C ASP A 179 -21.26 2.76 10.69
N PHE A 180 -22.13 2.83 9.69
CA PHE A 180 -22.24 4.00 8.81
C PHE A 180 -23.06 5.13 9.42
N ASN A 181 -23.73 4.95 10.57
CA ASN A 181 -24.32 6.10 11.27
C ASN A 181 -23.26 6.88 12.05
N GLU A 182 -22.29 6.16 12.60
CA GLU A 182 -21.19 6.75 13.37
C GLU A 182 -19.96 7.05 12.50
N TYR A 183 -19.97 6.62 11.23
CA TYR A 183 -18.83 6.69 10.30
C TYR A 183 -17.55 6.06 10.88
N LYS A 184 -17.71 4.92 11.56
CA LYS A 184 -16.62 4.23 12.25
C LYS A 184 -16.47 2.79 11.81
N PHE A 185 -15.22 2.39 11.62
CA PHE A 185 -14.82 1.01 11.43
C PHE A 185 -14.15 0.52 12.71
N TYR A 186 -14.74 -0.49 13.33
CA TYR A 186 -14.29 -1.09 14.57
C TYR A 186 -13.59 -2.41 14.28
N THR A 187 -12.49 -2.68 14.95
CA THR A 187 -11.82 -3.98 14.89
C THR A 187 -11.12 -4.30 16.21
N ASN A 188 -11.08 -5.57 16.60
CA ASN A 188 -10.20 -6.04 17.66
C ASN A 188 -9.06 -6.85 17.02
N TYR A 189 -8.05 -6.12 16.51
CA TYR A 189 -6.85 -6.72 15.94
C TYR A 189 -5.91 -7.31 17.01
N PHE A 190 -6.19 -7.09 18.30
CA PHE A 190 -5.42 -7.63 19.44
C PHE A 190 -5.53 -9.16 19.57
N SER A 191 -6.53 -9.74 18.93
CA SER A 191 -6.63 -11.18 18.71
C SER A 191 -5.45 -11.80 17.93
N LEU A 192 -4.68 -10.99 17.19
CA LEU A 192 -3.50 -11.44 16.45
C LEU A 192 -2.23 -11.33 17.30
N LEU A 193 -2.11 -10.26 18.10
CA LEU A 193 -0.90 -9.90 18.83
C LEU A 193 -1.26 -9.35 20.23
N PRO A 194 -1.84 -10.16 21.14
CA PRO A 194 -2.41 -9.69 22.39
C PRO A 194 -1.36 -9.08 23.34
N TYR A 195 -0.09 -9.44 23.16
CA TYR A 195 1.04 -8.95 23.94
C TYR A 195 1.56 -7.57 23.50
N LEU A 196 1.05 -7.02 22.39
CA LEU A 196 1.52 -5.73 21.86
C LEU A 196 0.66 -4.53 22.28
N VAL A 197 -0.36 -4.72 23.12
CA VAL A 197 -1.24 -3.67 23.65
C VAL A 197 -1.36 -3.69 25.16
N ASN A 198 -1.70 -2.54 25.74
CA ASN A 198 -1.99 -2.41 27.17
C ASN A 198 -3.07 -3.44 27.57
N LYS A 199 -2.82 -4.15 28.69
CA LYS A 199 -3.71 -5.18 29.25
C LYS A 199 -5.16 -4.71 29.39
N ASP A 200 -5.35 -3.43 29.69
CA ASP A 200 -6.68 -2.87 29.92
C ASP A 200 -7.50 -2.69 28.63
N SER A 201 -6.85 -2.70 27.45
CA SER A 201 -7.49 -2.50 26.14
C SER A 201 -7.57 -3.79 25.30
N GLN A 202 -7.08 -4.94 25.80
CA GLN A 202 -7.01 -6.21 25.04
C GLN A 202 -8.38 -6.76 24.62
N ASN A 203 -9.44 -6.43 25.37
CA ASN A 203 -10.81 -6.88 25.08
C ASN A 203 -11.64 -5.84 24.33
N ASP A 204 -11.14 -4.63 24.18
CA ASP A 204 -11.89 -3.51 23.61
C ASP A 204 -11.76 -3.50 22.08
N PHE A 205 -12.76 -2.95 21.40
CA PHE A 205 -12.63 -2.60 19.99
C PHE A 205 -11.77 -1.35 19.84
N ALA A 206 -10.92 -1.33 18.82
CA ALA A 206 -10.32 -0.10 18.30
C ALA A 206 -11.18 0.43 17.17
N TYR A 207 -11.26 1.75 16.97
CA TYR A 207 -11.96 2.34 15.82
C TYR A 207 -11.09 3.24 14.94
N ILE A 208 -11.43 3.25 13.64
CA ILE A 208 -11.01 4.22 12.64
C ILE A 208 -12.22 5.10 12.31
N ASP A 209 -12.07 6.41 12.45
CA ASP A 209 -13.09 7.40 12.12
C ASP A 209 -12.94 7.83 10.65
N PHE A 210 -14.02 7.68 9.89
CA PHE A 210 -14.11 8.06 8.49
C PHE A 210 -15.20 9.11 8.23
N SER A 211 -15.63 9.83 9.27
CA SER A 211 -16.61 10.93 9.18
C SER A 211 -16.20 12.02 8.19
N LYS A 212 -14.89 12.20 7.94
CA LYS A 212 -14.38 13.10 6.88
C LYS A 212 -14.91 12.78 5.48
N TYR A 213 -15.34 11.54 5.22
CA TYR A 213 -15.93 11.10 3.95
C TYR A 213 -17.46 11.06 3.99
N LYS A 214 -18.10 11.64 5.01
CA LYS A 214 -19.55 11.64 5.19
C LYS A 214 -20.31 12.09 3.94
N ALA A 215 -19.87 13.18 3.32
CA ALA A 215 -20.48 13.72 2.10
C ALA A 215 -20.45 12.71 0.94
N ASP A 216 -19.36 11.95 0.80
CA ASP A 216 -19.25 10.92 -0.24
C ASP A 216 -20.22 9.76 0.00
N PHE A 217 -20.37 9.32 1.25
CA PHE A 217 -21.32 8.26 1.60
C PHE A 217 -22.78 8.69 1.44
N GLU A 218 -23.12 9.93 1.79
CA GLU A 218 -24.48 10.47 1.68
C GLU A 218 -24.92 10.67 0.22
N ARG A 219 -23.96 10.86 -0.70
CA ARG A 219 -24.21 11.01 -2.14
C ARG A 219 -24.66 9.71 -2.81
N ILE A 220 -24.33 8.56 -2.23
CA ILE A 220 -24.63 7.25 -2.83
C ILE A 220 -26.14 7.03 -2.81
N LYS A 221 -26.73 6.85 -4.00
CA LYS A 221 -28.13 6.44 -4.18
C LYS A 221 -28.26 4.95 -3.98
N VAL A 222 -28.48 4.66 -2.73
CA VAL A 222 -28.42 3.33 -2.18
C VAL A 222 -29.39 2.31 -2.79
N ALA A 223 -30.65 2.69 -2.99
CA ALA A 223 -31.65 1.78 -3.56
C ALA A 223 -31.25 1.38 -4.99
N GLN A 224 -30.74 2.36 -5.75
CA GLN A 224 -30.23 2.19 -7.10
C GLN A 224 -28.99 1.30 -7.13
N PHE A 225 -28.13 1.40 -6.11
CA PHE A 225 -26.99 0.51 -5.95
C PHE A 225 -27.43 -0.94 -5.68
N ALA A 226 -28.42 -1.15 -4.82
CA ALA A 226 -28.96 -2.48 -4.54
C ALA A 226 -29.56 -3.12 -5.81
N GLU A 227 -30.31 -2.36 -6.61
CA GLU A 227 -30.86 -2.85 -7.89
C GLU A 227 -29.75 -3.18 -8.90
N TYR A 228 -28.68 -2.39 -8.96
CA TYR A 228 -27.49 -2.71 -9.77
C TYR A 228 -26.82 -4.02 -9.31
N LEU A 229 -26.62 -4.22 -8.00
CA LEU A 229 -26.05 -5.45 -7.45
C LEU A 229 -26.94 -6.68 -7.72
N LYS A 230 -28.27 -6.53 -7.62
CA LYS A 230 -29.23 -7.58 -7.98
C LYS A 230 -29.13 -7.96 -9.46
N ALA A 231 -29.00 -6.97 -10.34
CA ALA A 231 -28.83 -7.19 -11.77
C ALA A 231 -27.48 -7.87 -12.06
N MET A 232 -26.39 -7.40 -11.45
CA MET A 232 -25.06 -8.00 -11.57
C MET A 232 -25.04 -9.47 -11.13
N ASN A 233 -25.69 -9.82 -10.01
CA ASN A 233 -25.83 -11.20 -9.54
C ASN A 233 -26.61 -12.09 -10.50
N ALA A 234 -27.52 -11.50 -11.30
CA ALA A 234 -28.34 -12.24 -12.24
C ALA A 234 -27.60 -12.57 -13.55
N VAL A 235 -26.62 -11.74 -13.95
CA VAL A 235 -25.89 -11.86 -15.23
C VAL A 235 -25.37 -13.28 -15.50
N PRO A 236 -24.65 -13.97 -14.58
CA PRO A 236 -24.10 -15.29 -14.86
C PRO A 236 -25.18 -16.36 -15.13
N TYR A 237 -26.39 -16.18 -14.59
CA TYR A 237 -27.49 -17.13 -14.71
C TYR A 237 -28.34 -16.89 -15.95
N VAL A 238 -28.60 -15.63 -16.29
CA VAL A 238 -29.36 -15.29 -17.53
C VAL A 238 -28.55 -15.52 -18.79
N LEU A 239 -27.21 -15.49 -18.70
CA LEU A 239 -26.31 -15.78 -19.82
C LEU A 239 -25.88 -17.25 -19.91
N ALA A 240 -26.17 -18.06 -18.90
CA ALA A 240 -25.80 -19.47 -18.91
C ALA A 240 -26.54 -20.22 -20.02
N ASP A 241 -25.81 -21.10 -20.73
CA ASP A 241 -26.46 -22.11 -21.56
C ASP A 241 -27.26 -23.08 -20.65
N SER A 242 -28.40 -23.56 -21.14
CA SER A 242 -29.22 -24.58 -20.50
C SER A 242 -28.45 -25.82 -20.02
N ASN A 243 -27.33 -26.17 -20.65
CA ASN A 243 -26.48 -27.30 -20.25
C ASN A 243 -25.50 -26.95 -19.12
N HIS A 244 -25.27 -25.67 -18.86
CA HIS A 244 -24.37 -25.16 -17.83
C HIS A 244 -25.06 -24.88 -16.51
N ILE A 245 -26.39 -24.84 -16.50
CA ILE A 245 -27.20 -24.76 -15.29
C ILE A 245 -28.02 -26.03 -15.08
N GLN A 246 -27.94 -26.62 -13.90
CA GLN A 246 -28.65 -27.86 -13.60
C GLN A 246 -29.15 -27.92 -12.17
N LYS A 247 -30.32 -28.53 -12.00
CA LYS A 247 -30.82 -28.91 -10.68
C LYS A 247 -30.12 -30.18 -10.21
N LEU A 248 -29.55 -30.14 -9.00
CA LEU A 248 -28.92 -31.27 -8.36
C LEU A 248 -29.88 -32.02 -7.44
N SER A 249 -29.61 -33.30 -7.23
CA SER A 249 -30.27 -34.09 -6.20
C SER A 249 -29.78 -33.67 -4.81
N LEU A 250 -30.69 -33.63 -3.85
CA LEU A 250 -30.36 -33.32 -2.46
C LEU A 250 -29.82 -34.56 -1.74
N THR A 251 -28.79 -34.37 -0.94
CA THR A 251 -28.27 -35.33 0.04
C THR A 251 -29.18 -35.41 1.28
N ALA A 252 -28.98 -36.43 2.12
CA ALA A 252 -29.73 -36.55 3.38
C ALA A 252 -29.42 -35.37 4.34
N GLN A 253 -28.16 -34.93 4.38
CA GLN A 253 -27.72 -33.80 5.19
C GLN A 253 -28.35 -32.48 4.72
N GLU A 254 -28.41 -32.23 3.42
CA GLU A 254 -29.04 -31.02 2.87
C GLU A 254 -30.53 -30.95 3.22
N ARG A 255 -31.26 -32.08 3.13
CA ARG A 255 -32.66 -32.14 3.57
C ARG A 255 -32.80 -31.86 5.08
N GLN A 256 -31.88 -32.35 5.89
CA GLN A 256 -31.86 -32.08 7.34
C GLN A 256 -31.59 -30.60 7.63
N GLN A 257 -30.81 -29.92 6.79
CA GLN A 257 -30.55 -28.49 6.83
C GLN A 257 -31.69 -27.63 6.24
N LYS A 258 -32.86 -28.23 5.93
CA LYS A 258 -34.01 -27.57 5.30
C LYS A 258 -33.70 -26.92 3.94
N ILE A 259 -32.77 -27.51 3.20
CA ILE A 259 -32.55 -27.18 1.80
C ILE A 259 -33.63 -27.88 0.98
N SER A 260 -34.34 -27.11 0.15
CA SER A 260 -35.45 -27.55 -0.70
C SER A 260 -35.03 -27.80 -2.15
N GLU A 261 -34.00 -27.10 -2.61
CA GLU A 261 -33.51 -27.15 -3.98
C GLU A 261 -32.02 -26.81 -4.03
N LYS A 262 -31.26 -27.43 -4.94
CA LYS A 262 -29.85 -27.13 -5.18
C LYS A 262 -29.62 -26.97 -6.66
N ILE A 263 -28.99 -25.87 -7.05
CA ILE A 263 -28.80 -25.45 -8.44
C ILE A 263 -27.32 -25.25 -8.67
N ARG A 264 -26.76 -25.89 -9.69
CA ARG A 264 -25.35 -25.73 -10.08
C ARG A 264 -25.23 -24.92 -11.34
N LEU A 265 -24.35 -23.94 -11.32
CA LEU A 265 -23.81 -23.24 -12.48
C LEU A 265 -22.37 -23.72 -12.72
N ASN A 266 -22.09 -24.20 -13.93
CA ASN A 266 -20.74 -24.47 -14.40
C ASN A 266 -20.32 -23.36 -15.36
N SER A 267 -19.15 -22.77 -15.15
CA SER A 267 -18.58 -21.75 -16.03
C SER A 267 -17.05 -21.84 -16.01
N SER A 268 -16.39 -20.86 -16.61
CA SER A 268 -15.00 -20.54 -16.30
C SER A 268 -14.91 -19.18 -15.63
N LEU A 269 -13.84 -18.96 -14.86
CA LEU A 269 -13.59 -17.68 -14.23
C LEU A 269 -13.51 -16.58 -15.28
N GLU A 270 -12.75 -16.80 -16.35
CA GLU A 270 -12.53 -15.84 -17.43
C GLU A 270 -13.84 -15.44 -18.12
N ASP A 271 -14.72 -16.40 -18.41
CA ASP A 271 -16.03 -16.13 -19.02
C ASP A 271 -16.92 -15.30 -18.08
N MET A 272 -16.95 -15.63 -16.79
CA MET A 272 -17.73 -14.90 -15.79
C MET A 272 -17.20 -13.48 -15.58
N LEU A 273 -15.87 -13.31 -15.47
CA LEU A 273 -15.23 -12.00 -15.34
C LEU A 273 -15.58 -11.11 -16.54
N LEU A 274 -15.51 -11.66 -17.74
CA LEU A 274 -15.79 -10.94 -18.97
C LEU A 274 -17.25 -10.51 -19.08
N GLN A 275 -18.19 -11.41 -18.76
CA GLN A 275 -19.63 -11.09 -18.73
C GLN A 275 -19.93 -9.95 -17.77
N LEU A 276 -19.38 -10.00 -16.56
CA LEU A 276 -19.55 -8.96 -15.54
C LEU A 276 -18.87 -7.65 -15.95
N ALA A 277 -17.68 -7.71 -16.54
CA ALA A 277 -16.99 -6.51 -17.03
C ALA A 277 -17.79 -5.80 -18.15
N MET A 278 -18.40 -6.55 -19.07
CA MET A 278 -19.24 -5.97 -20.12
C MET A 278 -20.55 -5.40 -19.57
N PHE A 279 -21.16 -6.07 -18.58
CA PHE A 279 -22.31 -5.53 -17.87
C PHE A 279 -21.98 -4.20 -17.16
N ASP A 280 -20.83 -4.16 -16.48
CA ASP A 280 -20.31 -2.97 -15.81
C ASP A 280 -20.04 -1.84 -16.80
N GLN A 281 -19.45 -2.14 -17.95
CA GLN A 281 -19.17 -1.13 -18.97
C GLN A 281 -20.46 -0.49 -19.50
N VAL A 282 -21.45 -1.30 -19.85
CA VAL A 282 -22.77 -0.83 -20.31
C VAL A 282 -23.43 0.06 -19.26
N ASN A 283 -23.30 -0.30 -17.98
CA ASN A 283 -23.89 0.42 -16.85
C ASN A 283 -22.97 1.48 -16.22
N ALA A 284 -21.77 1.73 -16.77
CA ALA A 284 -20.81 2.64 -16.17
C ALA A 284 -21.36 4.07 -16.00
N PRO A 285 -22.08 4.67 -16.99
CA PRO A 285 -22.68 5.99 -16.81
C PRO A 285 -23.75 6.00 -15.70
N TYR A 286 -24.64 5.00 -15.67
CA TYR A 286 -25.62 4.82 -14.59
C TYR A 286 -24.94 4.72 -13.21
N LEU A 287 -23.87 3.93 -13.08
CA LEU A 287 -23.14 3.77 -11.82
C LEU A 287 -22.52 5.09 -11.36
N GLN A 288 -21.82 5.81 -12.25
CA GLN A 288 -21.14 7.06 -11.88
C GLN A 288 -22.12 8.20 -11.56
N GLN A 289 -23.06 8.46 -12.46
CA GLN A 289 -23.94 9.63 -12.36
C GLN A 289 -25.15 9.36 -11.46
N THR A 290 -25.79 8.21 -11.60
CA THR A 290 -27.05 7.93 -10.90
C THR A 290 -26.80 7.30 -9.54
N VAL A 291 -25.91 6.30 -9.46
CA VAL A 291 -25.67 5.56 -8.21
C VAL A 291 -24.70 6.29 -7.29
N LEU A 292 -23.54 6.71 -7.78
CA LEU A 292 -22.52 7.38 -6.96
C LEU A 292 -22.76 8.89 -6.84
N GLY A 293 -23.70 9.43 -7.63
CA GLY A 293 -24.11 10.84 -7.62
C GLY A 293 -23.00 11.81 -8.02
N GLN A 294 -21.98 11.35 -8.75
CA GLN A 294 -20.92 12.22 -9.25
C GLN A 294 -21.53 13.18 -10.30
N ALA A 295 -21.42 14.48 -10.05
CA ALA A 295 -21.83 15.50 -11.01
C ALA A 295 -20.91 15.43 -12.24
N THR A 296 -21.47 15.55 -13.43
CA THR A 296 -20.71 16.02 -14.60
C THR A 296 -20.08 17.34 -14.21
N THR A 297 -18.75 17.45 -14.29
CA THR A 297 -18.01 18.69 -14.02
C THR A 297 -18.63 19.85 -14.79
N THR A 298 -19.39 20.65 -14.05
CA THR A 298 -19.82 22.00 -14.38
C THR A 298 -19.70 22.78 -13.08
N GLU A 299 -19.03 23.92 -13.18
CA GLU A 299 -18.50 24.78 -12.11
C GLU A 299 -19.53 25.19 -11.03
N ASP A 300 -18.97 25.60 -9.88
CA ASP A 300 -19.56 26.30 -8.72
C ASP A 300 -20.50 25.54 -7.76
N ALA A 301 -20.02 25.33 -6.52
CA ALA A 301 -20.74 25.65 -5.26
C ALA A 301 -19.93 25.31 -3.98
N THR A 302 -19.28 26.35 -3.45
CA THR A 302 -19.15 26.80 -2.03
C THR A 302 -19.51 25.91 -0.81
N GLU A 303 -18.50 25.80 0.07
CA GLU A 303 -18.43 25.83 1.56
C GLU A 303 -19.54 25.25 2.46
N GLN A 304 -19.12 24.40 3.43
CA GLN A 304 -19.34 24.56 4.88
C GLN A 304 -18.58 23.48 5.69
N VAL A 305 -17.74 23.90 6.65
CA VAL A 305 -16.98 23.02 7.59
C VAL A 305 -17.31 23.44 9.02
N GLU A 306 -17.78 22.51 9.84
CA GLU A 306 -17.90 22.62 11.29
C GLU A 306 -16.80 21.76 11.95
N THR A 307 -16.05 22.32 12.90
CA THR A 307 -14.99 21.63 13.64
C THR A 307 -15.30 21.62 15.14
N THR A 308 -15.33 20.44 15.75
CA THR A 308 -15.45 20.23 17.20
C THR A 308 -14.12 19.75 17.78
N GLN A 309 -13.66 20.44 18.83
CA GLN A 309 -12.53 20.08 19.70
C GLN A 309 -12.89 18.93 20.65
N ASP A 310 -11.94 18.05 20.99
CA ASP A 310 -11.97 17.35 22.27
C ASP A 310 -10.55 17.01 22.79
N THR A 311 -10.44 16.88 24.11
CA THR A 311 -9.26 17.08 24.94
C THR A 311 -8.97 15.91 25.89
N SER A 312 -7.68 15.66 26.15
CA SER A 312 -7.08 14.95 27.32
C SER A 312 -7.21 13.41 27.39
N ALA A 313 -6.36 12.61 28.06
CA ALA A 313 -5.59 12.85 29.28
C ALA A 313 -4.37 11.91 29.48
N LYS A 314 -3.55 12.27 30.48
CA LYS A 314 -2.25 11.73 30.93
C LYS A 314 -2.39 10.59 31.97
N GLU A 315 -1.47 9.62 31.96
CA GLU A 315 -1.23 8.66 33.05
C GLU A 315 0.22 8.76 33.56
N SER A 316 0.44 8.46 34.85
CA SER A 316 1.60 8.84 35.67
C SER A 316 2.76 7.84 35.67
N ALA A 317 3.99 8.36 35.76
CA ALA A 317 5.25 7.73 35.36
C ALA A 317 6.03 6.93 36.45
N GLU A 318 5.44 6.54 37.57
CA GLU A 318 6.24 5.99 38.69
C GLU A 318 6.43 4.45 38.69
N ASP A 319 5.91 3.71 37.71
CA ASP A 319 6.10 2.25 37.63
C ASP A 319 7.17 1.80 36.60
N TYR A 320 7.78 2.74 35.85
CA TYR A 320 8.58 2.42 34.65
C TYR A 320 10.09 2.21 34.87
N LEU A 321 10.66 2.50 36.05
CA LEU A 321 12.13 2.58 36.21
C LEU A 321 12.81 1.41 36.89
N LYS A 322 12.35 0.18 36.63
CA LYS A 322 13.20 -1.00 36.74
C LYS A 322 12.80 -1.94 35.62
N HIS A 323 13.66 -2.10 34.60
CA HIS A 323 14.10 -3.38 34.03
C HIS A 323 15.12 -3.11 32.90
N ASN A 324 15.83 -4.17 32.52
CA ASN A 324 17.04 -4.17 31.72
C ASN A 324 16.72 -4.07 30.22
N GLU A 325 16.36 -2.87 29.75
CA GLU A 325 15.88 -2.62 28.38
C GLU A 325 17.02 -2.27 27.41
N THR A 326 16.87 -2.69 26.15
CA THR A 326 17.83 -2.48 25.06
C THR A 326 17.21 -1.74 23.87
N ALA A 327 18.04 -1.13 23.01
CA ALA A 327 17.55 -0.40 21.83
C ALA A 327 16.74 -1.30 20.86
N GLU A 328 17.10 -2.59 20.83
CA GLU A 328 16.44 -3.65 20.06
C GLU A 328 14.98 -3.85 20.51
N ASP A 329 14.68 -3.67 21.81
CA ASP A 329 13.33 -3.83 22.37
C ASP A 329 12.37 -2.71 21.93
N TYR A 330 12.90 -1.61 21.38
CA TYR A 330 12.15 -0.42 21.02
C TYR A 330 12.13 -0.10 19.53
N GLY A 331 12.78 -0.91 18.68
CA GLY A 331 12.90 -0.65 17.25
C GLY A 331 13.66 0.65 16.94
N MET A 332 14.48 1.11 17.89
CA MET A 332 15.21 2.36 17.81
C MET A 332 16.68 2.08 17.46
N SER A 333 17.35 3.04 16.83
CA SER A 333 18.82 3.02 16.78
C SER A 333 19.38 3.08 18.21
N GLN A 334 20.60 2.58 18.40
CA GLN A 334 21.26 2.66 19.71
C GLN A 334 21.38 4.13 20.18
N GLU A 335 21.64 5.03 19.23
CA GLU A 335 21.71 6.48 19.46
C GLU A 335 20.36 7.06 19.93
N ALA A 336 19.27 6.70 19.25
CA ALA A 336 17.91 7.13 19.59
C ALA A 336 17.47 6.60 20.96
N PHE A 337 17.80 5.35 21.28
CA PHE A 337 17.48 4.75 22.58
C PHE A 337 18.20 5.46 23.73
N VAL A 338 19.47 5.82 23.55
CA VAL A 338 20.25 6.56 24.56
C VAL A 338 19.69 7.98 24.72
N ALA A 339 19.26 8.63 23.64
CA ALA A 339 18.59 9.94 23.68
C ALA A 339 17.28 9.88 24.47
N TYR A 340 16.43 8.91 24.16
CA TYR A 340 15.18 8.66 24.87
C TYR A 340 15.38 8.48 26.39
N GLN A 341 16.33 7.64 26.80
CA GLN A 341 16.66 7.45 28.22
C GLN A 341 17.14 8.74 28.90
N ALA A 342 17.87 9.59 28.16
CA ALA A 342 18.34 10.86 28.69
C ALA A 342 17.20 11.88 28.85
N THR A 343 16.25 11.89 27.93
CA THR A 343 15.04 12.74 28.01
C THR A 343 14.16 12.36 29.19
N LEU A 344 13.91 11.07 29.41
CA LEU A 344 13.16 10.60 30.59
C LEU A 344 13.84 11.01 31.89
N ALA A 345 15.15 10.78 32.01
CA ALA A 345 15.91 11.15 33.20
C ALA A 345 15.88 12.66 33.47
N LEU A 346 15.92 13.48 32.42
CA LEU A 346 15.77 14.94 32.55
C LEU A 346 14.36 15.32 33.00
N ARG A 347 13.32 14.76 32.38
CA ARG A 347 11.91 15.02 32.71
C ARG A 347 11.61 14.69 34.16
N ASP A 348 12.12 13.56 34.66
CA ASP A 348 11.96 13.16 36.05
C ASP A 348 12.64 14.14 37.02
N LEU A 349 13.85 14.61 36.69
CA LEU A 349 14.55 15.60 37.51
C LEU A 349 13.79 16.93 37.56
N VAL A 350 13.26 17.41 36.43
CA VAL A 350 12.45 18.63 36.37
C VAL A 350 11.15 18.45 37.16
N SER A 351 10.49 17.29 36.98
CA SER A 351 9.27 16.93 37.72
C SER A 351 9.47 16.97 39.23
N GLN A 352 10.51 16.30 39.72
CA GLN A 352 10.86 16.28 41.15
C GLN A 352 11.22 17.65 41.71
N LYS A 353 11.78 18.54 40.88
CA LYS A 353 12.23 19.86 41.33
C LYS A 353 11.06 20.84 41.53
N PHE A 354 10.04 20.80 40.67
CA PHE A 354 8.99 21.82 40.64
C PHE A 354 7.59 21.29 40.97
N TYR A 355 7.32 20.00 40.80
CA TYR A 355 5.95 19.46 40.84
C TYR A 355 5.73 18.40 41.93
N ALA A 356 6.74 18.13 42.77
CA ALA A 356 6.66 17.17 43.86
C ALA A 356 6.34 17.82 45.23
N THR A 357 5.13 18.37 45.40
CA THR A 357 4.31 18.33 46.65
C THR A 357 3.07 19.22 46.52
N GLU A 358 1.87 18.62 46.49
CA GLU A 358 0.74 18.96 47.39
C GLU A 358 -0.47 18.05 47.11
N THR A 359 -0.64 17.06 47.99
CA THR A 359 -1.90 16.34 48.16
C THR A 359 -2.88 17.27 48.88
N THR A 360 -4.12 17.32 48.38
CA THR A 360 -5.32 17.98 48.97
C THR A 360 -5.32 19.52 49.07
N ALA A 361 -5.97 20.19 48.12
CA ALA A 361 -7.07 21.13 48.40
C ALA A 361 -7.68 21.66 47.09
N ASN A 362 -9.02 21.68 47.06
CA ASN A 362 -9.84 22.33 46.04
C ASN A 362 -9.41 23.77 45.79
N ASN A 363 -9.48 24.23 44.53
CA ASN A 363 -10.31 25.38 44.17
C ASN A 363 -10.43 25.51 42.65
N ALA A 364 -11.67 25.39 42.18
CA ALA A 364 -12.11 25.94 40.92
C ALA A 364 -12.26 27.46 41.06
N ALA A 365 -11.64 28.23 40.16
CA ALA A 365 -12.03 29.56 39.69
C ALA A 365 -10.86 30.09 38.83
N ASP A 366 -11.03 30.14 37.51
CA ASP A 366 -11.62 31.26 36.77
C ASP A 366 -10.52 32.25 36.36
N TYR A 367 -10.18 32.25 35.06
CA TYR A 367 -9.78 33.44 34.31
C TYR A 367 -9.90 33.12 32.80
N SER A 368 -11.02 33.56 32.23
CA SER A 368 -11.21 33.79 30.80
C SER A 368 -10.70 35.19 30.43
N ALA A 369 -9.95 35.29 29.32
CA ALA A 369 -9.73 36.47 28.45
C ALA A 369 -8.42 36.20 27.69
N ASP A 370 -8.21 36.51 26.42
CA ASP A 370 -9.03 37.09 25.35
C ASP A 370 -8.31 36.66 24.06
N ALA A 371 -9.08 36.43 23.01
CA ALA A 371 -8.58 36.05 21.70
C ALA A 371 -8.40 37.31 20.87
N SER A 372 -7.20 37.56 20.35
CA SER A 372 -7.05 38.26 19.07
C SER A 372 -5.63 38.18 18.54
N GLU A 373 -5.52 37.59 17.36
CA GLU A 373 -4.63 37.93 16.23
C GLU A 373 -4.03 36.68 15.63
N ASP A 374 -4.80 35.98 14.78
CA ASP A 374 -4.23 35.15 13.71
C ASP A 374 -5.26 34.86 12.59
N ALA A 375 -6.00 35.90 12.21
CA ALA A 375 -6.91 35.87 11.06
C ALA A 375 -6.32 36.48 9.79
N MET A 376 -4.98 36.61 9.67
CA MET A 376 -4.40 37.33 8.53
C MET A 376 -3.18 36.70 7.84
N ILE A 377 -2.85 35.44 8.12
CA ILE A 377 -1.77 34.71 7.41
C ILE A 377 -2.28 33.34 6.92
N ALA A 378 -3.42 33.33 6.22
CA ALA A 378 -3.86 32.15 5.47
C ALA A 378 -4.47 32.52 4.10
N ALA A 379 -4.56 33.82 3.78
CA ALA A 379 -5.13 34.32 2.53
C ALA A 379 -4.09 34.54 1.41
N GLU A 380 -2.80 34.33 1.67
CA GLU A 380 -1.73 34.62 0.68
C GLU A 380 -1.01 33.37 0.14
N GLN A 381 -1.24 32.18 0.72
CA GLN A 381 -0.68 30.91 0.21
C GLN A 381 -1.67 30.05 -0.60
N ALA A 382 -2.94 30.43 -0.70
CA ALA A 382 -3.93 29.71 -1.50
C ALA A 382 -4.02 30.18 -2.98
N VAL A 383 -3.34 31.27 -3.35
CA VAL A 383 -3.42 31.82 -4.73
C VAL A 383 -2.26 31.35 -5.63
N GLN A 384 -1.22 30.71 -5.08
CA GLN A 384 -0.09 30.19 -5.89
C GLN A 384 -0.17 28.69 -6.24
N ALA A 385 -1.01 27.90 -5.57
CA ALA A 385 -1.22 26.49 -5.92
C ALA A 385 -2.26 26.28 -7.05
N ALA A 386 -3.18 27.23 -7.26
CA ALA A 386 -4.24 27.13 -8.26
C ALA A 386 -3.85 27.59 -9.68
N ALA A 387 -2.62 28.12 -9.86
CA ALA A 387 -2.14 28.59 -11.16
C ALA A 387 -1.25 27.57 -11.90
N ALA A 388 -0.91 26.43 -11.29
CA ALA A 388 -0.06 25.41 -11.89
C ALA A 388 -0.83 24.24 -12.55
N GLU A 389 -2.12 24.04 -12.23
CA GLU A 389 -2.91 22.91 -12.76
C GLU A 389 -3.81 23.24 -13.97
N GLN A 390 -3.72 24.44 -14.55
CA GLN A 390 -4.56 24.86 -15.68
C GLN A 390 -3.80 25.21 -16.97
N ALA A 391 -2.64 24.58 -17.22
CA ALA A 391 -1.85 24.83 -18.44
C ALA A 391 -1.40 23.59 -19.22
N GLU A 392 -1.89 22.38 -18.94
CA GLU A 392 -1.47 21.17 -19.67
C GLU A 392 -2.59 20.37 -20.37
N ASP A 393 -3.77 20.97 -20.58
CA ASP A 393 -4.83 20.30 -21.34
C ASP A 393 -5.05 20.95 -22.71
N SER A 394 -3.97 21.10 -23.49
CA SER A 394 -4.03 21.23 -24.95
C SER A 394 -2.65 21.29 -25.64
N ALA A 395 -1.82 20.24 -25.57
CA ALA A 395 -0.82 19.96 -26.63
C ALA A 395 0.03 18.69 -26.36
N SER A 396 -0.39 17.50 -26.81
CA SER A 396 0.49 16.48 -27.43
C SER A 396 -0.27 15.19 -27.80
N THR A 397 -1.18 15.23 -28.78
CA THR A 397 -1.39 14.01 -29.59
C THR A 397 -0.20 13.84 -30.54
N ALA A 398 0.99 13.63 -29.98
CA ALA A 398 2.12 13.07 -30.71
C ALA A 398 1.80 11.59 -30.93
N SER A 399 1.86 11.15 -32.18
CA SER A 399 1.63 9.77 -32.62
C SER A 399 2.39 8.76 -31.74
N MET A 400 1.71 8.16 -30.75
CA MET A 400 2.26 7.04 -29.98
C MET A 400 2.61 5.88 -30.92
N LEU A 401 3.79 5.26 -30.71
CA LEU A 401 4.28 4.19 -31.57
C LEU A 401 3.31 3.01 -31.54
N SER A 402 2.97 2.47 -32.71
CA SER A 402 2.21 1.23 -32.78
C SER A 402 3.11 0.03 -32.48
N GLU A 403 2.51 -1.10 -32.14
CA GLU A 403 3.25 -2.33 -31.88
C GLU A 403 4.07 -2.81 -33.09
N GLN A 404 3.57 -2.57 -34.31
CA GLN A 404 4.32 -2.84 -35.55
C GLN A 404 5.53 -1.91 -35.71
N ASP A 405 5.44 -0.66 -35.22
CA ASP A 405 6.58 0.24 -35.17
C ASP A 405 7.60 -0.26 -34.16
N CYS A 406 7.14 -0.73 -33.00
CA CYS A 406 7.98 -1.32 -31.96
C CYS A 406 8.73 -2.58 -32.41
N GLN A 407 8.08 -3.47 -33.13
CA GLN A 407 8.72 -4.65 -33.72
C GLN A 407 9.84 -4.25 -34.68
N ARG A 408 9.58 -3.30 -35.58
CA ARG A 408 10.60 -2.76 -36.51
C ARG A 408 11.74 -2.03 -35.78
N LEU A 409 11.42 -1.31 -34.71
CA LEU A 409 12.41 -0.59 -33.91
C LEU A 409 13.36 -1.56 -33.20
N ILE A 410 12.86 -2.68 -32.68
CA ILE A 410 13.70 -3.68 -32.00
C ILE A 410 14.62 -4.45 -32.95
N GLU A 411 14.23 -4.59 -34.22
CA GLU A 411 15.12 -5.09 -35.27
C GLU A 411 16.36 -4.20 -35.44
N THR A 412 16.19 -2.89 -35.23
CA THR A 412 17.23 -1.87 -35.37
C THR A 412 17.61 -1.22 -34.03
N ALA A 413 17.43 -1.95 -32.92
CA ALA A 413 17.55 -1.42 -31.56
C ALA A 413 18.87 -0.69 -31.25
N LYS A 414 19.99 -1.08 -31.89
CA LYS A 414 21.29 -0.41 -31.67
C LYS A 414 21.33 1.04 -32.15
N THR A 415 20.44 1.41 -33.08
CA THR A 415 20.37 2.74 -33.70
C THR A 415 19.05 3.45 -33.42
N ALA A 416 18.09 2.78 -32.81
CA ALA A 416 16.82 3.36 -32.39
C ALA A 416 17.04 4.34 -31.23
N LYS A 417 16.10 5.29 -31.07
CA LYS A 417 16.11 6.18 -29.91
C LYS A 417 15.74 5.37 -28.67
N VAL A 418 16.40 5.64 -27.56
CA VAL A 418 16.27 4.79 -26.36
C VAL A 418 14.88 4.90 -25.73
N GLY A 419 14.25 6.07 -25.74
CA GLY A 419 12.89 6.20 -25.21
C GLY A 419 11.83 5.53 -26.08
N ASP A 420 12.05 5.41 -27.40
CA ASP A 420 11.20 4.55 -28.25
C ASP A 420 11.29 3.08 -27.80
N LEU A 421 12.51 2.60 -27.54
CA LEU A 421 12.73 1.22 -27.09
C LEU A 421 12.14 0.95 -25.70
N THR A 422 12.24 1.92 -24.80
CA THR A 422 11.65 1.85 -23.46
C THR A 422 10.12 1.88 -23.54
N TYR A 423 9.54 2.75 -24.37
CA TYR A 423 8.11 2.77 -24.66
C TYR A 423 7.63 1.41 -25.19
N CYS A 424 8.37 0.78 -26.10
CA CYS A 424 8.01 -0.53 -26.62
C CYS A 424 8.01 -1.64 -25.57
N ALA A 425 8.94 -1.58 -24.61
CA ALA A 425 8.95 -2.50 -23.47
C ALA A 425 7.78 -2.22 -22.51
N TYR A 426 7.44 -0.94 -22.28
CA TYR A 426 6.34 -0.54 -21.41
C TYR A 426 4.95 -0.88 -21.99
N ALA A 427 4.71 -0.51 -23.25
CA ALA A 427 3.40 -0.59 -23.89
C ALA A 427 3.08 -2.00 -24.43
N TYR A 428 4.11 -2.77 -24.83
CA TYR A 428 3.94 -4.02 -25.57
C TYR A 428 4.79 -5.19 -25.04
N GLU A 429 5.49 -5.01 -23.91
CA GLU A 429 6.41 -6.02 -23.35
C GLU A 429 7.51 -6.47 -24.34
N LEU A 430 7.79 -5.64 -25.34
CA LEU A 430 8.76 -5.91 -26.38
C LEU A 430 10.14 -5.39 -25.95
N GLU A 431 10.93 -6.27 -25.34
CA GLU A 431 12.25 -5.91 -24.82
C GLU A 431 13.33 -5.80 -25.91
N ALA A 432 13.96 -4.63 -26.00
CA ALA A 432 15.15 -4.46 -26.82
C ALA A 432 16.32 -5.34 -26.31
N PHE A 433 17.12 -5.86 -27.25
CA PHE A 433 18.31 -6.68 -26.99
C PHE A 433 18.08 -8.03 -26.26
N SER A 434 16.83 -8.52 -26.17
CA SER A 434 16.51 -9.84 -25.60
C SER A 434 17.01 -11.01 -26.48
N PRO A 435 17.59 -12.09 -25.88
CA PRO A 435 18.05 -13.27 -26.62
C PRO A 435 16.90 -14.18 -27.11
N ASN A 436 15.72 -14.14 -26.49
CA ASN A 436 14.55 -14.98 -26.83
C ASN A 436 13.57 -14.25 -27.77
N ARG A 437 14.10 -13.46 -28.72
CA ARG A 437 13.32 -12.63 -29.65
C ARG A 437 12.28 -13.43 -30.46
N ALA A 438 12.61 -14.65 -30.87
CA ALA A 438 11.70 -15.49 -31.64
C ALA A 438 10.51 -15.97 -30.79
N GLU A 439 10.71 -16.25 -29.50
CA GLU A 439 9.64 -16.60 -28.57
C GLU A 439 8.84 -15.37 -28.12
N GLN A 440 9.45 -14.19 -27.98
CA GLN A 440 8.72 -12.94 -27.74
C GLN A 440 7.82 -12.58 -28.93
N ALA A 441 8.34 -12.69 -30.16
CA ALA A 441 7.52 -12.50 -31.36
C ALA A 441 6.41 -13.54 -31.48
N GLN A 442 6.62 -14.79 -31.04
CA GLN A 442 5.60 -15.85 -31.04
C GLN A 442 4.56 -15.67 -29.92
N SER A 443 4.99 -15.29 -28.70
CA SER A 443 4.14 -14.96 -27.55
C SER A 443 3.23 -13.78 -27.85
N VAL A 444 3.79 -12.76 -28.50
CA VAL A 444 3.08 -11.56 -28.94
C VAL A 444 2.17 -11.86 -30.14
N LEU A 445 2.52 -12.81 -31.02
CA LEU A 445 1.62 -13.29 -32.09
C LEU A 445 0.44 -14.13 -31.55
N ASP A 446 0.61 -14.80 -30.41
CA ASP A 446 -0.46 -15.51 -29.71
C ASP A 446 -1.32 -14.58 -28.82
N GLU A 447 -0.79 -13.39 -28.45
CA GLU A 447 -1.51 -12.34 -27.71
C GLU A 447 -1.99 -11.15 -28.59
N HIS A 448 -1.70 -11.15 -29.91
CA HIS A 448 -2.06 -10.09 -30.86
C HIS A 448 -3.51 -10.11 -31.31
N PHE A 449 -4.35 -9.87 -30.33
CA PHE A 449 -5.75 -9.65 -30.45
C PHE A 449 -6.07 -8.91 -29.17
N ALA A 450 -6.41 -7.61 -29.26
CA ALA A 450 -6.90 -6.81 -28.13
C ALA A 450 -7.63 -7.72 -27.14
N SER A 451 -7.31 -7.61 -25.85
CA SER A 451 -7.74 -8.62 -24.86
C SER A 451 -9.22 -8.92 -25.08
N PRO A 452 -9.72 -10.17 -24.87
CA PRO A 452 -11.13 -10.48 -25.10
C PRO A 452 -12.09 -9.42 -24.52
N GLN A 453 -11.71 -8.82 -23.39
CA GLN A 453 -12.34 -7.66 -22.79
C GLN A 453 -12.33 -6.40 -23.66
N GLU A 454 -11.18 -5.92 -24.16
CA GLU A 454 -11.10 -4.72 -25.00
C GLU A 454 -11.83 -4.86 -26.34
N LYS A 455 -11.80 -6.04 -26.96
CA LYS A 455 -12.56 -6.28 -28.20
C LYS A 455 -14.04 -6.22 -27.95
N LEU A 456 -14.52 -6.88 -26.90
CA LEU A 456 -15.92 -6.82 -26.53
C LEU A 456 -16.31 -5.42 -26.06
N ALA A 457 -15.42 -4.69 -25.39
CA ALA A 457 -15.68 -3.34 -24.97
C ALA A 457 -16.08 -2.43 -26.15
N LYS A 458 -15.41 -2.57 -27.30
CA LYS A 458 -15.80 -1.84 -28.52
C LYS A 458 -17.17 -2.24 -29.07
N VAL A 459 -17.56 -3.50 -28.92
CA VAL A 459 -18.89 -4.01 -29.33
C VAL A 459 -19.99 -3.44 -28.44
N PHE A 460 -19.73 -3.31 -27.13
CA PHE A 460 -20.70 -2.86 -26.14
C PHE A 460 -20.73 -1.34 -25.92
N GLU A 461 -19.72 -0.59 -26.38
CA GLU A 461 -19.62 0.87 -26.24
C GLU A 461 -20.88 1.65 -26.69
N PRO A 462 -21.54 1.32 -27.82
CA PRO A 462 -22.74 2.03 -28.26
C PRO A 462 -23.97 1.83 -27.35
N TYR A 463 -23.91 0.89 -26.40
CA TYR A 463 -25.03 0.55 -25.51
C TYR A 463 -24.87 1.12 -24.11
N ARG A 464 -23.80 1.89 -23.85
CA ARG A 464 -23.61 2.58 -22.57
C ARG A 464 -24.81 3.46 -22.25
N SER A 465 -25.31 3.34 -21.03
CA SER A 465 -26.59 3.91 -20.62
C SER A 465 -26.49 4.61 -19.27
N GLU A 466 -27.16 5.76 -19.18
CA GLU A 466 -27.38 6.49 -17.91
C GLU A 466 -28.53 5.90 -17.09
N GLN A 467 -29.33 5.00 -17.67
CA GLN A 467 -30.33 4.19 -16.99
C GLN A 467 -29.81 2.76 -16.79
N LEU A 468 -30.25 2.09 -15.71
CA LEU A 468 -29.89 0.70 -15.44
C LEU A 468 -30.33 -0.19 -16.61
N VAL A 469 -29.37 -0.77 -17.30
CA VAL A 469 -29.56 -1.92 -18.17
C VAL A 469 -29.57 -3.14 -17.27
N ASP A 470 -30.77 -3.64 -16.96
CA ASP A 470 -30.93 -4.82 -16.12
C ASP A 470 -30.38 -6.10 -16.79
N ALA A 471 -30.35 -7.20 -16.04
CA ALA A 471 -29.79 -8.46 -16.52
C ALA A 471 -30.52 -9.02 -17.76
N ALA A 472 -31.84 -8.82 -17.88
CA ALA A 472 -32.61 -9.33 -19.02
C ALA A 472 -32.34 -8.51 -20.29
N ALA A 473 -32.30 -7.17 -20.15
CA ALA A 473 -31.92 -6.28 -21.22
C ALA A 473 -30.47 -6.52 -21.67
N PHE A 474 -29.54 -6.71 -20.73
CA PHE A 474 -28.17 -7.06 -21.03
C PHE A 474 -28.06 -8.43 -21.70
N ALA A 475 -28.84 -9.43 -21.27
CA ALA A 475 -28.89 -10.73 -21.94
C ALA A 475 -29.36 -10.62 -23.39
N ALA A 476 -30.34 -9.76 -23.67
CA ALA A 476 -30.76 -9.49 -25.05
C ALA A 476 -29.64 -8.85 -25.89
N LEU A 477 -28.85 -7.93 -25.32
CA LEU A 477 -27.67 -7.36 -25.97
C LEU A 477 -26.58 -8.41 -26.21
N TRP A 478 -26.34 -9.28 -25.23
CA TRP A 478 -25.39 -10.38 -25.33
C TRP A 478 -25.77 -11.36 -26.44
N GLN A 479 -27.05 -11.73 -26.52
CA GLN A 479 -27.57 -12.60 -27.59
C GLN A 479 -27.48 -11.92 -28.97
N LYS A 480 -27.72 -10.61 -29.04
CA LYS A 480 -27.59 -9.83 -30.28
C LYS A 480 -26.18 -9.91 -30.88
N HIS A 481 -25.14 -9.95 -30.04
CA HIS A 481 -23.73 -10.00 -30.45
C HIS A 481 -23.09 -11.37 -30.26
N GLN A 482 -23.89 -12.43 -30.21
CA GLN A 482 -23.39 -13.76 -29.86
C GLN A 482 -22.34 -14.28 -30.84
N ALA A 483 -22.41 -13.89 -32.13
CA ALA A 483 -21.42 -14.29 -33.12
C ALA A 483 -20.05 -13.64 -32.86
N GLU A 484 -20.02 -12.33 -32.62
CA GLU A 484 -18.82 -11.57 -32.25
C GLU A 484 -18.22 -12.10 -30.95
N ILE A 485 -19.07 -12.36 -29.96
CA ILE A 485 -18.66 -12.92 -28.67
C ILE A 485 -18.05 -14.31 -28.85
N GLN A 486 -18.69 -15.22 -29.58
CA GLN A 486 -18.13 -16.55 -29.81
C GLN A 486 -16.79 -16.49 -30.55
N GLN A 487 -16.65 -15.59 -31.52
CA GLN A 487 -15.38 -15.39 -32.23
C GLN A 487 -14.26 -14.96 -31.28
N ILE A 488 -14.54 -14.04 -30.36
CA ILE A 488 -13.57 -13.52 -29.39
C ILE A 488 -13.27 -14.57 -28.30
N MET A 489 -14.29 -15.27 -27.82
CA MET A 489 -14.20 -16.26 -26.74
C MET A 489 -13.54 -17.57 -27.13
N ASN A 490 -13.58 -17.91 -28.43
CA ASN A 490 -12.87 -19.07 -28.98
C ASN A 490 -11.36 -18.82 -29.17
N ALA A 491 -10.89 -17.56 -29.05
CA ALA A 491 -9.47 -17.24 -29.11
C ALA A 491 -8.71 -17.70 -27.85
N THR A 492 -9.40 -17.83 -26.70
CA THR A 492 -8.81 -18.41 -25.49
C THR A 492 -8.94 -19.94 -25.53
N PRO A 493 -7.84 -20.71 -25.59
CA PRO A 493 -7.89 -22.17 -25.59
C PRO A 493 -8.62 -22.70 -24.36
N LYS A 494 -9.47 -23.73 -24.53
CA LYS A 494 -10.28 -24.30 -23.44
C LYS A 494 -9.45 -24.80 -22.26
N ASP A 495 -8.24 -25.26 -22.51
CA ASP A 495 -7.27 -25.75 -21.53
C ASP A 495 -6.57 -24.63 -20.74
N LYS A 496 -6.67 -23.37 -21.21
CA LYS A 496 -6.22 -22.17 -20.51
C LYS A 496 -7.31 -21.51 -19.66
N LYS A 497 -8.58 -21.89 -19.82
CA LYS A 497 -9.68 -21.40 -18.98
C LYS A 497 -9.67 -22.08 -17.61
N THR A 498 -9.93 -21.31 -16.56
CA THR A 498 -10.01 -21.76 -15.16
C THR A 498 -11.43 -22.25 -14.88
N PRO A 499 -11.68 -23.58 -14.74
CA PRO A 499 -13.02 -24.08 -14.45
C PRO A 499 -13.54 -23.55 -13.11
N MET A 500 -14.81 -23.14 -13.11
CA MET A 500 -15.51 -22.60 -11.97
C MET A 500 -16.88 -23.27 -11.82
N GLN A 501 -17.24 -23.62 -10.60
CA GLN A 501 -18.54 -24.17 -10.25
C GLN A 501 -19.15 -23.35 -9.11
N ILE A 502 -20.43 -23.02 -9.22
CA ILE A 502 -21.23 -22.37 -8.19
C ILE A 502 -22.45 -23.23 -7.89
N ASP A 503 -22.60 -23.72 -6.67
CA ASP A 503 -23.83 -24.38 -6.23
C ASP A 503 -24.62 -23.45 -5.32
N VAL A 504 -25.84 -23.05 -5.73
CA VAL A 504 -26.79 -22.30 -4.93
C VAL A 504 -27.84 -23.25 -4.36
N ALA A 505 -27.85 -23.41 -3.05
CA ALA A 505 -28.86 -24.17 -2.32
C ALA A 505 -29.91 -23.24 -1.73
N LEU A 506 -31.17 -23.54 -1.98
CA LEU A 506 -32.33 -22.74 -1.59
C LEU A 506 -33.05 -23.37 -0.39
N ASP A 507 -33.55 -22.53 0.52
CA ASP A 507 -34.46 -22.94 1.59
C ASP A 507 -35.90 -23.15 1.08
N ASP A 508 -36.82 -23.57 1.96
CA ASP A 508 -38.24 -23.75 1.64
C ASP A 508 -38.95 -22.46 1.19
N GLN A 509 -38.37 -21.29 1.48
CA GLN A 509 -38.88 -19.98 1.06
C GLN A 509 -38.25 -19.51 -0.26
N GLY A 510 -37.39 -20.33 -0.88
CA GLY A 510 -36.72 -20.03 -2.14
C GLY A 510 -35.53 -19.08 -2.00
N ARG A 511 -35.03 -18.82 -0.79
CA ARG A 511 -33.88 -17.94 -0.52
C ARG A 511 -32.59 -18.75 -0.48
N ALA A 512 -31.46 -18.14 -0.83
CA ALA A 512 -30.16 -18.80 -0.72
C ALA A 512 -29.87 -19.15 0.74
N ALA A 513 -29.78 -20.44 1.05
CA ALA A 513 -29.36 -20.95 2.36
C ALA A 513 -27.87 -21.28 2.37
N LYS A 514 -27.32 -21.70 1.22
CA LYS A 514 -25.91 -22.01 1.04
C LYS A 514 -25.45 -21.74 -0.39
N ILE A 515 -24.21 -21.27 -0.54
CA ILE A 515 -23.56 -21.02 -1.82
C ILE A 515 -22.16 -21.66 -1.75
N ASP A 516 -21.86 -22.59 -2.63
CA ASP A 516 -20.56 -23.25 -2.71
C ASP A 516 -19.84 -22.86 -4.00
N TYR A 517 -18.66 -22.26 -3.89
CA TYR A 517 -17.76 -21.94 -4.99
C TYR A 517 -16.62 -22.95 -5.04
N ALA A 518 -16.31 -23.45 -6.24
CA ALA A 518 -15.14 -24.26 -6.50
C ALA A 518 -14.41 -23.78 -7.76
N LEU A 519 -13.15 -23.37 -7.61
CA LEU A 519 -12.28 -22.97 -8.71
C LEU A 519 -11.12 -23.96 -8.86
N GLN A 520 -10.66 -24.17 -10.09
CA GLN A 520 -9.56 -25.08 -10.39
C GLN A 520 -8.52 -24.38 -11.26
N PHE A 521 -7.43 -23.92 -10.65
CA PHE A 521 -6.32 -23.32 -11.38
C PHE A 521 -5.34 -24.41 -11.81
N LYS A 522 -5.13 -24.52 -13.13
CA LYS A 522 -4.08 -25.36 -13.69
C LYS A 522 -2.85 -24.49 -13.97
N ARG A 523 -1.69 -24.91 -13.47
CA ARG A 523 -0.40 -24.25 -13.71
C ARG A 523 0.64 -25.31 -14.08
N GLU A 524 1.41 -25.04 -15.12
CA GLU A 524 2.42 -25.99 -15.62
C GLU A 524 3.42 -26.41 -14.55
N ASN A 525 3.83 -25.45 -13.70
CA ASN A 525 4.86 -25.67 -12.68
C ASN A 525 4.32 -26.06 -11.29
N TYR A 526 3.02 -25.90 -11.03
CA TYR A 526 2.43 -26.07 -9.67
C TYR A 526 1.28 -27.09 -9.61
N GLY A 527 1.01 -27.78 -10.72
CA GLY A 527 -0.07 -28.76 -10.79
C GLY A 527 -1.46 -28.10 -10.80
N THR A 528 -2.42 -28.75 -10.14
CA THR A 528 -3.79 -28.21 -10.00
C THR A 528 -4.00 -27.68 -8.59
N ILE A 529 -4.41 -26.43 -8.50
CA ILE A 529 -4.76 -25.73 -7.27
C ILE A 529 -6.27 -25.59 -7.24
N HIS A 530 -6.90 -26.21 -6.24
CA HIS A 530 -8.32 -26.11 -5.98
C HIS A 530 -8.59 -25.05 -4.92
N VAL A 531 -9.50 -24.13 -5.19
CA VAL A 531 -9.95 -23.13 -4.22
C VAL A 531 -11.43 -23.38 -3.96
N TYR A 532 -11.79 -23.62 -2.71
CA TYR A 532 -13.16 -23.84 -2.27
C TYR A 532 -13.60 -22.74 -1.32
N ASN A 533 -14.76 -22.17 -1.56
CA ASN A 533 -15.41 -21.25 -0.64
C ASN A 533 -16.86 -21.67 -0.43
N ASP A 534 -17.25 -21.96 0.81
CA ASP A 534 -18.64 -22.16 1.17
C ASP A 534 -19.17 -20.94 1.94
N VAL A 535 -20.40 -20.55 1.65
CA VAL A 535 -21.13 -19.46 2.32
C VAL A 535 -22.49 -20.00 2.71
N SER A 536 -22.83 -19.96 3.99
CA SER A 536 -24.18 -20.22 4.49
C SER A 536 -24.83 -18.92 4.91
N ILE A 537 -26.10 -18.73 4.56
CA ILE A 537 -26.87 -17.54 4.90
C ILE A 537 -28.10 -17.98 5.69
N ALA A 538 -28.34 -17.34 6.82
CA ALA A 538 -29.39 -17.71 7.74
C ALA A 538 -30.02 -16.47 8.39
N ASN A 539 -31.04 -16.70 9.22
CA ASN A 539 -31.66 -15.67 10.06
C ASN A 539 -32.10 -14.41 9.27
N TYR A 540 -32.58 -14.61 8.04
CA TYR A 540 -33.17 -13.56 7.22
C TYR A 540 -34.26 -12.80 7.98
N GLY A 541 -34.10 -11.48 8.08
CA GLY A 541 -34.93 -10.55 8.83
C GLY A 541 -34.78 -10.59 10.36
N GLN A 542 -33.94 -11.47 10.89
CA GLN A 542 -33.73 -11.71 12.33
C GLN A 542 -32.25 -11.96 12.65
N ALA A 543 -31.35 -11.21 12.02
CA ALA A 543 -29.91 -11.42 12.17
C ALA A 543 -29.46 -11.25 13.63
N SER A 544 -28.36 -11.92 13.96
CA SER A 544 -27.69 -11.83 15.25
C SER A 544 -27.40 -10.37 15.59
N LYS A 545 -27.63 -9.99 16.85
CA LYS A 545 -27.42 -8.60 17.29
C LYS A 545 -25.93 -8.29 17.32
N ILE A 546 -25.58 -7.08 16.87
CA ILE A 546 -24.24 -6.52 17.03
C ILE A 546 -24.18 -5.78 18.36
N ASP A 547 -23.17 -6.07 19.18
CA ASP A 547 -23.01 -5.52 20.52
C ASP A 547 -22.61 -4.04 20.49
N ARG A 548 -23.62 -3.17 20.47
CA ARG A 548 -23.40 -1.71 20.49
C ARG A 548 -22.77 -1.19 21.79
N SER A 549 -22.87 -1.93 22.90
CA SER A 549 -22.18 -1.53 24.14
C SER A 549 -20.67 -1.61 23.96
N ALA A 550 -20.18 -2.71 23.38
CA ALA A 550 -18.77 -2.89 23.09
C ALA A 550 -18.23 -1.82 22.11
N LEU A 551 -19.04 -1.41 21.12
CA LEU A 551 -18.63 -0.36 20.18
C LEU A 551 -18.56 1.04 20.82
N ARG A 552 -19.44 1.35 21.79
CA ARG A 552 -19.39 2.63 22.51
C ARG A 552 -18.21 2.76 23.46
N GLN A 553 -17.69 1.62 23.91
CA GLN A 553 -16.49 1.53 24.73
C GLN A 553 -15.21 1.45 23.87
N ALA A 554 -15.36 1.43 22.54
CA ALA A 554 -14.22 1.40 21.64
C ALA A 554 -13.42 2.70 21.76
N LYS A 555 -12.10 2.56 21.72
CA LYS A 555 -11.16 3.67 21.75
C LYS A 555 -10.54 3.83 20.36
N SER A 556 -10.02 5.00 20.04
CA SER A 556 -9.29 5.20 18.79
C SER A 556 -8.06 4.29 18.75
N ILE A 557 -7.56 3.96 17.55
CA ILE A 557 -6.31 3.18 17.40
C ILE A 557 -5.15 3.85 18.17
N GLN A 558 -5.13 5.18 18.23
CA GLN A 558 -4.12 5.93 18.99
C GLN A 558 -4.22 5.64 20.49
N GLU A 559 -5.41 5.73 21.07
CA GLU A 559 -5.63 5.50 22.50
C GLU A 559 -5.40 4.05 22.94
N VAL A 560 -5.81 3.05 22.17
CA VAL A 560 -5.55 1.63 22.49
C VAL A 560 -4.08 1.25 22.34
N SER A 561 -3.35 1.97 21.49
CA SER A 561 -1.92 1.77 21.25
C SER A 561 -1.03 2.47 22.27
N LYS A 562 -1.58 3.42 23.04
CA LYS A 562 -0.85 4.20 24.05
C LYS A 562 -0.24 3.28 25.11
N ASP A 563 1.00 3.57 25.50
CA ASP A 563 1.81 2.81 26.45
C ASP A 563 2.08 1.36 26.03
N SER A 564 1.94 1.06 24.74
CA SER A 564 2.11 -0.27 24.18
C SER A 564 3.23 -0.34 23.14
N ILE A 565 3.69 -1.55 22.81
CA ILE A 565 4.71 -1.74 21.74
C ILE A 565 4.20 -1.18 20.39
N LEU A 566 2.87 -1.08 20.22
CA LEU A 566 2.23 -0.51 19.04
C LEU A 566 2.09 1.02 19.09
N GLU A 567 2.29 1.68 20.22
CA GLU A 567 2.26 3.16 20.31
C GLU A 567 3.20 3.76 19.27
N LYS A 568 4.41 3.20 19.23
CA LYS A 568 5.50 3.53 18.30
C LYS A 568 5.19 3.14 16.85
N TRP A 569 4.35 2.11 16.63
CA TRP A 569 3.96 1.68 15.29
C TRP A 569 2.80 2.51 14.73
N VAL A 570 1.88 2.99 15.58
CA VAL A 570 0.72 3.82 15.20
C VAL A 570 1.10 5.29 15.02
N THR A 571 1.97 5.84 15.87
CA THR A 571 2.60 7.16 15.63
C THR A 571 3.41 7.15 14.34
N ASN A 572 4.04 6.02 14.01
CA ASN A 572 4.69 5.82 12.73
C ASN A 572 3.73 5.50 11.59
N LEU A 573 2.57 4.85 11.76
CA LEU A 573 1.58 4.60 10.68
C LEU A 573 0.81 5.82 10.22
N GLY A 574 0.67 6.82 11.09
CA GLY A 574 0.32 8.17 10.66
C GLY A 574 1.37 8.79 9.72
N ARG A 575 2.59 8.25 9.72
CA ARG A 575 3.72 8.60 8.82
C ARG A 575 4.04 7.51 7.76
N THR A 576 3.66 6.24 7.94
CA THR A 576 4.13 5.09 7.14
C THR A 576 3.10 4.52 6.17
N LEU A 577 2.15 5.36 5.73
CA LEU A 577 1.77 5.36 4.32
C LEU A 577 2.90 5.91 3.42
N GLU A 578 4.00 6.40 4.02
CA GLU A 578 5.28 6.68 3.40
C GLU A 578 6.39 5.85 4.09
N GLN A 579 6.99 4.92 3.34
CA GLN A 579 8.16 4.08 3.65
C GLN A 579 7.92 2.67 4.21
N GLU A 580 8.40 1.73 3.40
CA GLU A 580 8.35 0.28 3.56
C GLU A 580 9.28 -0.22 4.68
N THR A 581 8.78 -1.24 5.36
CA THR A 581 9.38 -2.02 6.44
C THR A 581 10.71 -2.69 6.09
N ALA A 582 11.71 -2.54 6.97
CA ALA A 582 12.94 -3.33 6.98
C ALA A 582 12.79 -4.61 7.83
N GLU A 583 13.25 -5.73 7.27
CA GLU A 583 13.24 -7.06 7.89
C GLU A 583 14.41 -7.30 8.87
N ASN A 584 14.13 -8.09 9.91
CA ASN A 584 15.05 -8.56 10.95
C ASN A 584 16.20 -9.42 10.41
N LYS A 585 17.45 -9.13 10.82
CA LYS A 585 18.58 -10.07 10.73
C LYS A 585 19.14 -10.37 12.12
N ASP A 586 19.04 -11.64 12.48
CA ASP A 586 19.50 -12.19 13.75
C ASP A 586 21.03 -12.40 13.78
N LYS A 587 21.57 -12.42 15.00
CA LYS A 587 22.99 -12.31 15.36
C LYS A 587 23.85 -13.51 14.91
N THR A 588 24.90 -13.24 14.13
CA THR A 588 26.14 -14.05 14.14
C THR A 588 27.37 -13.20 13.83
N THR A 589 28.44 -13.42 14.60
CA THR A 589 29.70 -12.66 14.65
C THR A 589 30.62 -12.87 13.42
N ALA A 590 30.17 -12.36 12.28
CA ALA A 590 30.98 -11.88 11.16
C ALA A 590 30.12 -10.84 10.45
N LYS A 591 30.62 -9.61 10.19
CA LYS A 591 29.82 -8.60 9.44
C LYS A 591 29.30 -9.28 8.16
N PRO A 592 27.98 -9.48 8.00
CA PRO A 592 27.46 -10.10 6.79
C PRO A 592 27.86 -9.24 5.60
N ALA A 593 28.16 -9.88 4.46
CA ALA A 593 28.30 -9.15 3.21
C ALA A 593 27.00 -8.37 2.96
N LEU A 594 27.13 -7.09 2.63
CA LEU A 594 25.99 -6.22 2.39
C LEU A 594 25.13 -6.76 1.24
N SER A 595 23.83 -6.49 1.30
CA SER A 595 22.93 -6.70 0.15
C SER A 595 23.32 -5.79 -1.01
N TYR A 596 22.80 -6.06 -2.21
CA TYR A 596 23.02 -5.19 -3.35
C TYR A 596 22.49 -3.76 -3.10
N ASP A 597 21.33 -3.64 -2.45
CA ASP A 597 20.75 -2.34 -2.06
C ASP A 597 21.66 -1.58 -1.10
N GLU A 598 22.18 -2.27 -0.08
CA GLU A 598 23.10 -1.68 0.91
C GLU A 598 24.43 -1.26 0.25
N GLU A 599 24.98 -2.04 -0.68
CA GLU A 599 26.18 -1.66 -1.46
C GLU A 599 25.92 -0.45 -2.37
N LEU A 600 24.73 -0.36 -2.97
CA LEU A 600 24.36 0.75 -3.84
C LEU A 600 24.13 2.06 -3.04
N ALA A 601 23.51 1.98 -1.87
CA ALA A 601 23.36 3.11 -0.95
C ALA A 601 24.74 3.62 -0.46
N GLN A 602 25.65 2.71 -0.10
CA GLN A 602 27.03 3.10 0.25
C GLN A 602 27.77 3.76 -0.91
N LEU A 603 27.57 3.27 -2.14
CA LEU A 603 28.12 3.91 -3.33
C LEU A 603 27.54 5.33 -3.51
N ALA A 604 26.26 5.53 -3.23
CA ALA A 604 25.60 6.84 -3.34
C ALA A 604 26.22 7.86 -2.39
N GLN A 605 26.26 7.54 -1.09
CA GLN A 605 26.87 8.37 -0.05
C GLN A 605 28.31 8.71 -0.39
N LYS A 606 29.10 7.70 -0.80
CA LYS A 606 30.52 7.88 -1.10
C LYS A 606 30.76 8.71 -2.34
N THR A 607 29.94 8.53 -3.38
CA THR A 607 30.04 9.31 -4.60
C THR A 607 29.73 10.77 -4.30
N TYR A 608 28.63 11.05 -3.61
CA TYR A 608 28.27 12.43 -3.25
C TYR A 608 29.32 13.08 -2.35
N GLN A 609 29.90 12.36 -1.37
CA GLN A 609 31.01 12.87 -0.56
C GLN A 609 32.26 13.24 -1.36
N GLN A 610 32.51 12.59 -2.49
CA GLN A 610 33.68 12.85 -3.33
C GLN A 610 33.44 13.93 -4.37
N THR A 611 32.20 14.07 -4.86
CA THR A 611 31.85 14.93 -5.98
C THR A 611 31.08 16.18 -5.58
N GLU A 612 30.38 16.15 -4.45
CA GLU A 612 29.41 17.14 -3.99
C GLU A 612 28.37 17.49 -5.08
N SER A 613 28.07 16.53 -5.96
CA SER A 613 27.27 16.75 -7.16
C SER A 613 26.15 15.73 -7.25
N PHE A 614 24.89 16.21 -7.19
CA PHE A 614 23.69 15.40 -7.37
C PHE A 614 23.76 14.62 -8.69
N SER A 615 23.98 15.34 -9.80
CA SER A 615 24.00 14.73 -11.13
C SER A 615 25.10 13.68 -11.30
N GLN A 616 26.29 13.88 -10.74
CA GLN A 616 27.35 12.86 -10.80
C GLN A 616 27.02 11.62 -9.95
N THR A 617 26.38 11.81 -8.79
CA THR A 617 25.92 10.70 -7.95
C THR A 617 24.84 9.90 -8.66
N TYR A 618 23.79 10.57 -9.14
CA TYR A 618 22.71 9.93 -9.88
C TYR A 618 23.24 9.15 -11.08
N GLN A 619 24.07 9.79 -11.92
CA GLN A 619 24.61 9.13 -13.11
C GLN A 619 25.46 7.90 -12.77
N THR A 620 26.21 7.97 -11.66
CA THR A 620 27.04 6.85 -11.21
C THR A 620 26.19 5.66 -10.79
N LEU A 621 25.18 5.91 -9.97
CA LEU A 621 24.25 4.88 -9.52
C LEU A 621 23.47 4.30 -10.69
N PHE A 622 22.96 5.16 -11.60
CA PHE A 622 22.20 4.75 -12.76
C PHE A 622 22.98 3.75 -13.61
N LEU A 623 24.25 4.03 -13.93
CA LEU A 623 25.03 3.09 -14.73
C LEU A 623 25.31 1.77 -13.99
N VAL A 624 25.64 1.83 -12.70
CA VAL A 624 25.88 0.63 -11.89
C VAL A 624 24.62 -0.23 -11.80
N HIS A 625 23.45 0.40 -11.67
CA HIS A 625 22.17 -0.29 -11.61
C HIS A 625 21.72 -0.84 -12.95
N MET A 626 21.87 -0.07 -14.04
CA MET A 626 21.67 -0.56 -15.41
C MET A 626 22.59 -1.76 -15.73
N ALA A 627 23.82 -1.76 -15.23
CA ALA A 627 24.72 -2.90 -15.41
C ALA A 627 24.26 -4.14 -14.64
N ALA A 628 23.67 -3.98 -13.46
CA ALA A 628 23.11 -5.09 -12.69
C ALA A 628 21.82 -5.64 -13.33
N GLU A 629 20.84 -4.77 -13.61
CA GLU A 629 19.49 -5.16 -14.03
C GLU A 629 19.32 -5.31 -15.55
N GLN A 630 19.95 -4.42 -16.33
CA GLN A 630 19.82 -4.35 -17.79
C GLN A 630 21.16 -4.58 -18.50
N SER A 631 21.86 -5.64 -18.10
CA SER A 631 23.22 -5.91 -18.60
C SER A 631 23.31 -6.02 -20.14
N THR A 632 22.25 -6.47 -20.80
CA THR A 632 22.17 -6.53 -22.27
C THR A 632 22.11 -5.14 -22.91
N TRP A 633 21.42 -4.18 -22.28
CA TRP A 633 21.41 -2.79 -22.72
C TRP A 633 22.79 -2.16 -22.57
N VAL A 634 23.44 -2.34 -21.42
CA VAL A 634 24.80 -1.81 -21.19
C VAL A 634 25.83 -2.38 -22.16
N LYS A 635 25.68 -3.65 -22.56
CA LYS A 635 26.55 -4.29 -23.56
C LYS A 635 26.32 -3.79 -24.99
N ASN A 636 25.11 -3.36 -25.33
CA ASN A 636 24.74 -3.02 -26.71
C ASN A 636 24.66 -1.50 -26.98
N LEU A 637 24.46 -0.68 -25.96
CA LEU A 637 24.47 0.78 -26.07
C LEU A 637 25.88 1.35 -25.92
N SER A 638 26.09 2.52 -26.53
CA SER A 638 27.37 3.21 -26.39
C SER A 638 27.51 3.81 -24.98
N PRO A 639 28.72 3.92 -24.41
CA PRO A 639 28.93 4.59 -23.12
C PRO A 639 28.42 6.04 -23.11
N GLN A 640 28.52 6.73 -24.25
CA GLN A 640 28.01 8.09 -24.40
C GLN A 640 26.47 8.11 -24.32
N THR A 641 25.79 7.17 -24.98
CA THR A 641 24.32 7.05 -24.91
C THR A 641 23.86 6.81 -23.47
N LEU A 642 24.53 5.90 -22.74
CA LEU A 642 24.20 5.60 -21.35
C LEU A 642 24.41 6.81 -20.42
N GLN A 643 25.46 7.61 -20.67
CA GLN A 643 25.71 8.85 -19.94
C GLN A 643 24.65 9.92 -20.23
N GLU A 644 24.31 10.11 -21.49
CA GLU A 644 23.28 11.07 -21.91
C GLU A 644 21.90 10.67 -21.37
N MET A 645 21.56 9.38 -21.37
CA MET A 645 20.36 8.86 -20.71
C MET A 645 20.36 9.20 -19.22
N ALA A 646 21.45 8.91 -18.52
CA ALA A 646 21.56 9.17 -17.10
C ALA A 646 21.43 10.67 -16.77
N GLU A 647 21.93 11.56 -17.63
CA GLU A 647 21.79 13.01 -17.51
C GLU A 647 20.33 13.46 -17.62
N VAL A 648 19.59 12.89 -18.59
CA VAL A 648 18.16 13.17 -18.78
C VAL A 648 17.32 12.59 -17.64
N TYR A 649 17.59 11.34 -17.22
CA TYR A 649 16.90 10.70 -16.10
C TYR A 649 17.13 11.46 -14.79
N ALA A 650 18.35 11.94 -14.55
CA ALA A 650 18.65 12.72 -13.36
C ALA A 650 17.83 14.01 -13.28
N TYR A 651 17.48 14.61 -14.43
CA TYR A 651 16.63 15.80 -14.49
C TYR A 651 15.14 15.45 -14.38
N TRP A 652 14.68 14.40 -15.07
CA TRP A 652 13.27 13.99 -15.09
C TRP A 652 12.75 13.59 -13.70
N PHE A 653 13.56 12.84 -12.94
CA PHE A 653 13.10 12.26 -11.66
C PHE A 653 13.43 13.12 -10.44
N SER A 654 14.28 14.15 -10.57
CA SER A 654 14.71 14.95 -9.42
C SER A 654 13.74 16.09 -9.11
N ASP A 655 13.51 16.34 -7.83
CA ASP A 655 12.90 17.59 -7.38
C ASP A 655 13.87 18.78 -7.57
N GLU A 656 13.34 19.96 -7.94
CA GLU A 656 14.09 21.21 -8.11
C GLU A 656 14.93 21.57 -6.87
N ARG A 657 14.49 21.17 -5.67
CA ARG A 657 15.20 21.38 -4.40
C ARG A 657 16.56 20.66 -4.35
N TYR A 658 16.74 19.61 -5.14
CA TYR A 658 17.98 18.84 -5.23
C TYR A 658 18.76 19.11 -6.51
N TYR A 659 18.07 19.26 -7.64
CA TYR A 659 18.72 19.42 -8.94
C TYR A 659 17.90 20.28 -9.90
N ASP A 660 18.25 21.57 -9.96
CA ASP A 660 17.64 22.58 -10.84
C ASP A 660 18.71 23.13 -11.81
N PRO A 661 19.04 22.40 -12.90
CA PRO A 661 20.00 22.85 -13.89
C PRO A 661 19.46 24.05 -14.69
N LYS A 662 20.28 25.10 -14.86
CA LYS A 662 19.89 26.32 -15.59
C LYS A 662 20.78 26.62 -16.79
N GLY A 663 20.28 27.50 -17.68
CA GLY A 663 21.05 28.07 -18.77
C GLY A 663 21.55 27.01 -19.77
N ALA A 664 22.87 26.93 -19.96
CA ALA A 664 23.46 26.00 -20.93
C ALA A 664 23.27 24.52 -20.54
N ALA A 665 23.14 24.21 -19.24
CA ALA A 665 22.92 22.85 -18.76
C ALA A 665 21.50 22.38 -19.10
N LEU A 666 20.48 23.21 -18.83
CA LEU A 666 19.10 22.90 -19.18
C LEU A 666 18.92 22.71 -20.69
N LYS A 667 19.44 23.65 -21.50
CA LYS A 667 19.37 23.55 -22.97
C LYS A 667 20.02 22.28 -23.51
N ARG A 668 21.06 21.79 -22.84
CA ARG A 668 21.70 20.53 -23.19
C ARG A 668 20.80 19.36 -22.84
N ILE A 669 20.18 19.35 -21.66
CA ILE A 669 19.25 18.30 -21.22
C ILE A 669 18.04 18.24 -22.17
N GLU A 670 17.41 19.37 -22.48
CA GLU A 670 16.29 19.46 -23.44
C GLU A 670 16.68 18.90 -24.82
N ALA A 671 17.88 19.25 -25.31
CA ALA A 671 18.40 18.70 -26.56
C ALA A 671 18.65 17.18 -26.48
N LEU A 672 19.04 16.67 -25.32
CA LEU A 672 19.20 15.23 -25.09
C LEU A 672 17.85 14.51 -24.98
N GLN A 673 16.84 15.12 -24.36
CA GLN A 673 15.46 14.61 -24.33
C GLN A 673 14.95 14.39 -25.76
N ALA A 674 15.01 15.42 -26.61
CA ALA A 674 14.59 15.31 -28.02
C ALA A 674 15.43 14.31 -28.84
N LYS A 675 16.76 14.26 -28.58
CA LYS A 675 17.68 13.32 -29.24
C LYS A 675 17.31 11.87 -28.95
N HIS A 676 16.97 11.57 -27.70
CA HIS A 676 16.72 10.23 -27.20
C HIS A 676 15.24 9.86 -27.10
N HIS A 677 14.35 10.82 -27.39
CA HIS A 677 12.90 10.73 -27.24
C HIS A 677 12.52 10.32 -25.81
N LEU A 678 13.01 11.11 -24.85
CA LEU A 678 12.80 10.97 -23.41
C LEU A 678 12.12 12.24 -22.90
N GLU A 679 10.90 12.44 -23.36
CA GLU A 679 10.09 13.65 -23.18
C GLU A 679 8.77 13.36 -22.44
N GLU A 680 8.32 12.11 -22.46
CA GLU A 680 7.06 11.64 -21.87
C GLU A 680 7.30 10.48 -20.89
N ASP A 681 6.44 10.34 -19.88
CA ASP A 681 6.60 9.37 -18.78
C ASP A 681 6.78 7.90 -19.25
N GLU A 682 6.06 7.48 -20.29
CA GLU A 682 6.11 6.12 -20.84
C GLU A 682 7.44 5.80 -21.55
N GLN A 683 8.24 6.82 -21.85
CA GLN A 683 9.56 6.68 -22.49
C GLN A 683 10.67 6.42 -21.46
N PHE A 684 10.36 6.53 -20.16
CA PHE A 684 11.30 6.29 -19.07
C PHE A 684 11.09 4.94 -18.39
N ASN A 685 12.19 4.29 -18.01
CA ASN A 685 12.14 3.20 -17.04
C ASN A 685 11.99 3.79 -15.65
N ASN A 686 10.74 4.00 -15.29
CA ASN A 686 10.30 4.60 -14.04
C ASN A 686 10.82 3.88 -12.77
N ALA A 687 10.95 2.55 -12.81
CA ALA A 687 11.46 1.78 -11.68
C ALA A 687 12.94 2.08 -11.41
N ILE A 688 13.77 2.09 -12.47
CA ILE A 688 15.19 2.43 -12.38
C ILE A 688 15.35 3.90 -12.00
N GLY A 689 14.59 4.80 -12.65
CA GLY A 689 14.67 6.24 -12.43
C GLY A 689 14.37 6.63 -10.98
N ARG A 690 13.19 6.29 -10.47
CA ARG A 690 12.78 6.61 -9.09
C ARG A 690 13.71 6.01 -8.05
N ARG A 691 14.10 4.74 -8.22
CA ARG A 691 14.99 4.06 -7.27
C ARG A 691 16.34 4.78 -7.13
N ILE A 692 16.91 5.20 -8.24
CA ILE A 692 18.19 5.91 -8.25
C ILE A 692 18.05 7.35 -7.74
N ASN A 693 16.92 8.00 -8.02
CA ASN A 693 16.61 9.32 -7.47
C ASN A 693 16.60 9.29 -5.93
N ASN A 694 15.81 8.40 -5.34
CA ASN A 694 15.68 8.29 -3.88
C ASN A 694 17.04 8.10 -3.20
N LEU A 695 17.85 7.15 -3.70
CA LEU A 695 19.21 6.91 -3.16
C LEU A 695 20.13 8.13 -3.29
N THR A 696 19.93 8.96 -4.33
CA THR A 696 20.72 10.17 -4.54
C THR A 696 20.29 11.28 -3.58
N GLU A 697 18.98 11.47 -3.39
CA GLU A 697 18.41 12.43 -2.45
C GLU A 697 18.81 12.10 -1.01
N ASP A 698 18.67 10.84 -0.60
CA ASP A 698 19.12 10.35 0.71
C ASP A 698 20.59 10.69 0.95
N ALA A 699 21.45 10.40 -0.04
CA ALA A 699 22.88 10.71 0.04
C ALA A 699 23.16 12.22 0.13
N VAL A 700 22.34 13.07 -0.48
CA VAL A 700 22.47 14.54 -0.40
C VAL A 700 22.10 15.02 0.99
N ASP A 701 20.96 14.60 1.51
CA ASP A 701 20.43 15.09 2.79
C ASP A 701 21.27 14.63 3.97
N GLU A 702 21.69 13.37 3.99
CA GLU A 702 22.61 12.87 5.01
C GLU A 702 23.94 13.65 5.02
N ASN A 703 24.44 14.06 3.86
CA ASN A 703 25.67 14.84 3.77
C ASN A 703 25.49 16.32 4.12
N LYS A 704 24.35 16.94 3.78
CA LYS A 704 24.02 18.32 4.23
C LYS A 704 24.02 18.39 5.75
N VAL A 705 23.33 17.46 6.41
CA VAL A 705 23.30 17.33 7.87
C VAL A 705 24.71 17.16 8.41
N ALA A 706 25.50 16.21 7.88
CA ALA A 706 26.87 15.99 8.34
C ALA A 706 27.80 17.21 8.16
N LEU A 707 27.61 18.02 7.11
CA LEU A 707 28.40 19.23 6.88
C LEU A 707 28.06 20.34 7.90
N GLU A 708 26.79 20.53 8.22
CA GLU A 708 26.35 21.47 9.26
C GLU A 708 26.95 21.12 10.61
N TRP A 709 26.89 19.84 10.99
CA TRP A 709 27.51 19.34 12.22
C TRP A 709 29.04 19.53 12.26
N ARG A 710 29.74 19.38 11.13
CA ARG A 710 31.18 19.68 11.05
C ARG A 710 31.48 21.17 11.25
N LYS A 711 30.68 22.07 10.68
CA LYS A 711 30.83 23.52 10.89
C LYS A 711 30.59 23.89 12.36
N LEU A 712 29.56 23.31 12.98
CA LEU A 712 29.24 23.51 14.40
C LEU A 712 30.36 23.03 15.33
N LYS A 713 30.96 21.87 15.07
CA LYS A 713 32.16 21.39 15.79
C LYS A 713 33.34 22.34 15.67
N GLN A 714 33.52 23.00 14.52
CA GLN A 714 34.62 23.96 14.31
C GLN A 714 34.36 25.28 15.05
N GLN A 715 33.10 25.73 15.10
CA GLN A 715 32.69 26.98 15.73
C GLN A 715 32.61 26.89 17.25
N TYR A 716 32.10 25.78 17.80
CA TYR A 716 31.91 25.57 19.22
C TYR A 716 32.74 24.37 19.71
N LYS A 717 33.66 24.62 20.66
CA LYS A 717 34.65 23.62 21.11
C LYS A 717 34.13 22.69 22.22
N GLN A 718 33.06 23.08 22.91
CA GLN A 718 32.53 22.33 24.05
C GLN A 718 31.21 21.65 23.66
N PRO A 719 31.00 20.36 23.94
CA PRO A 719 29.75 19.65 23.62
C PRO A 719 28.50 20.34 24.20
N GLN A 720 28.61 20.94 25.39
CA GLN A 720 27.56 21.76 25.98
C GLN A 720 27.12 22.91 25.07
N GLN A 721 28.08 23.63 24.47
CA GLN A 721 27.81 24.77 23.61
C GLN A 721 27.22 24.33 22.27
N ILE A 722 27.70 23.21 21.72
CA ILE A 722 27.13 22.64 20.49
C ILE A 722 25.67 22.25 20.74
N PHE A 723 25.40 21.51 21.84
CA PHE A 723 24.04 21.10 22.21
C PHE A 723 23.12 22.31 22.37
N ALA A 724 23.52 23.32 23.16
CA ALA A 724 22.70 24.50 23.41
C ALA A 724 22.36 25.26 22.12
N GLN A 725 23.31 25.38 21.19
CA GLN A 725 23.10 26.07 19.92
C GLN A 725 22.19 25.28 18.98
N GLN A 726 22.28 23.96 18.99
CA GLN A 726 21.39 23.11 18.19
C GLN A 726 19.98 23.07 18.75
N TYR A 727 19.84 23.03 20.08
CA TYR A 727 18.53 23.18 20.72
C TYR A 727 17.88 24.52 20.37
N LEU A 728 18.64 25.62 20.40
CA LEU A 728 18.11 26.93 19.98
C LEU A 728 17.68 26.96 18.51
N LYS A 729 18.47 26.38 17.60
CA LYS A 729 18.14 26.30 16.17
C LYS A 729 16.88 25.44 15.93
N ALA A 730 16.79 24.30 16.61
CA ALA A 730 15.63 23.40 16.50
C ALA A 730 14.37 24.05 17.07
N TYR A 731 14.51 24.80 18.17
CA TYR A 731 13.42 25.57 18.78
C TYR A 731 12.93 26.69 17.86
N GLU A 732 13.85 27.47 17.27
CA GLU A 732 13.50 28.52 16.29
C GLU A 732 12.79 27.96 15.05
N ALA A 733 13.19 26.77 14.58
CA ALA A 733 12.53 26.11 13.46
C ALA A 733 11.14 25.53 13.81
N ALA A 734 10.92 25.14 15.06
CA ALA A 734 9.66 24.56 15.53
C ALA A 734 8.61 25.61 15.92
N TYR A 735 9.05 26.81 16.33
CA TYR A 735 8.20 27.88 16.87
C TYR A 735 8.39 29.18 16.07
N ASP A 736 7.66 29.28 14.96
CA ASP A 736 7.77 30.33 13.95
C ASP A 736 7.06 31.64 14.39
N TRP A 737 7.51 32.26 15.50
CA TRP A 737 7.38 33.71 15.86
C TRP A 737 6.89 34.08 17.26
N ASP A 738 6.66 33.14 18.18
CA ASP A 738 6.50 33.45 19.61
C ASP A 738 7.73 32.96 20.37
N VAL A 739 8.80 33.76 20.40
CA VAL A 739 10.03 33.42 21.12
C VAL A 739 9.82 33.82 22.58
N PRO A 740 9.53 32.89 23.51
CA PRO A 740 9.60 33.21 24.93
C PRO A 740 10.94 33.87 25.22
N ASP A 741 10.97 34.90 26.10
CA ASP A 741 12.14 35.73 26.45
C ASP A 741 13.45 35.08 25.98
N LEU A 742 13.98 35.52 24.83
CA LEU A 742 15.13 34.90 24.16
C LEU A 742 16.32 34.75 25.11
N GLU A 743 16.43 35.62 26.12
CA GLU A 743 17.43 35.51 27.16
C GLU A 743 17.18 34.31 28.07
N ASN A 744 15.92 34.05 28.42
CA ASN A 744 15.48 32.88 29.16
C ASN A 744 15.67 31.58 28.35
N LEU A 745 15.27 31.56 27.07
CA LEU A 745 15.46 30.38 26.21
C LEU A 745 16.95 30.03 26.03
N LYS A 746 17.84 31.04 25.90
CA LYS A 746 19.29 30.82 25.88
C LYS A 746 19.82 30.23 27.18
N LYS A 747 19.31 30.67 28.33
CA LYS A 747 19.66 30.10 29.64
C LYS A 747 19.17 28.66 29.76
N THR A 748 17.93 28.38 29.34
CA THR A 748 17.35 27.03 29.27
C THR A 748 18.21 26.10 28.41
N ALA A 749 18.51 26.49 27.16
CA ALA A 749 19.35 25.71 26.25
C ALA A 749 20.76 25.43 26.83
N HIS A 750 21.34 26.39 27.56
CA HIS A 750 22.63 26.19 28.24
C HIS A 750 22.57 25.16 29.37
N ILE A 751 21.47 25.16 30.14
CA ILE A 751 21.20 24.14 31.18
C ILE A 751 21.00 22.77 30.53
N LEU A 752 20.23 22.69 29.44
CA LEU A 752 20.03 21.44 28.68
C LEU A 752 21.33 20.91 28.06
N GLY A 753 22.20 21.79 27.59
CA GLY A 753 23.55 21.40 27.16
C GLY A 753 24.39 20.84 28.32
N GLN A 754 24.21 21.33 29.54
CA GLN A 754 24.91 20.81 30.71
C GLN A 754 24.34 19.43 31.11
N THR A 755 23.03 19.23 31.02
CA THR A 755 22.41 17.92 31.32
C THR A 755 22.86 16.86 30.33
N TYR A 756 23.05 17.21 29.05
CA TYR A 756 23.69 16.34 28.06
C TYR A 756 25.10 15.91 28.50
N VAL A 757 25.97 16.86 28.86
CA VAL A 757 27.35 16.57 29.28
C VAL A 757 27.37 15.74 30.57
N ASP A 758 26.55 16.09 31.55
CA ASP A 758 26.48 15.37 32.82
C ASP A 758 25.95 13.95 32.63
N ARG A 759 25.00 13.74 31.72
CA ARG A 759 24.51 12.40 31.38
C ARG A 759 25.59 11.55 30.73
N GLN A 760 26.35 12.10 29.77
CA GLN A 760 27.49 11.42 29.15
C GLN A 760 28.57 11.02 30.18
N GLN A 761 28.72 11.80 31.26
CA GLN A 761 29.67 11.51 32.34
C GLN A 761 29.09 10.64 33.46
N GLY A 762 27.82 10.22 33.37
CA GLY A 762 27.14 9.48 34.44
C GLY A 762 26.90 10.30 35.72
N LYS A 763 26.81 11.63 35.61
CA LYS A 763 26.67 12.60 36.72
C LYS A 763 25.34 13.37 36.71
N LEU A 764 24.43 13.07 35.79
CA LEU A 764 23.12 13.72 35.71
C LEU A 764 22.37 13.57 37.03
N SER A 765 22.02 14.69 37.66
CA SER A 765 21.35 14.74 38.97
C SER A 765 20.60 16.05 39.17
N GLN A 766 19.91 16.23 40.30
CA GLN A 766 19.29 17.51 40.68
C GLN A 766 20.27 18.69 40.64
N ASN A 767 21.56 18.44 40.87
CA ASN A 767 22.59 19.47 40.76
C ASN A 767 22.76 19.99 39.32
N SER A 768 22.55 19.13 38.31
CA SER A 768 22.65 19.48 36.88
C SER A 768 21.60 20.51 36.46
N ILE A 769 20.43 20.50 37.10
CA ILE A 769 19.33 21.44 36.85
C ILE A 769 19.16 22.45 37.99
N ARG A 770 20.13 22.60 38.91
CA ARG A 770 20.01 23.46 40.10
C ARG A 770 19.55 24.89 39.78
N THR A 771 20.08 25.46 38.71
CA THR A 771 19.82 26.85 38.30
C THR A 771 18.58 27.02 37.42
N LEU A 772 17.93 25.92 37.02
CA LEU A 772 16.68 25.96 36.26
C LEU A 772 15.60 26.66 37.11
N THR A 773 14.88 27.62 36.52
CA THR A 773 13.70 28.25 37.15
C THR A 773 12.41 27.61 36.64
N GLU A 774 11.28 27.94 37.27
CA GLU A 774 9.96 27.44 36.87
C GLU A 774 9.60 27.89 35.44
N ASP A 775 9.72 29.19 35.14
CA ASP A 775 9.55 29.74 33.78
C ASP A 775 10.46 29.07 32.74
N GLN A 776 11.68 28.67 33.12
CA GLN A 776 12.58 27.96 32.22
C GLN A 776 12.19 26.51 32.02
N ALA A 777 11.61 25.87 33.05
CA ALA A 777 11.13 24.50 32.98
C ALA A 777 9.91 24.37 32.05
N GLU A 778 9.03 25.38 32.04
CA GLU A 778 7.88 25.46 31.11
C GLU A 778 8.31 25.63 29.64
N GLN A 779 9.50 26.18 29.39
CA GLN A 779 10.07 26.36 28.05
C GLN A 779 10.83 25.14 27.51
N ILE A 780 10.93 24.05 28.29
CA ILE A 780 11.62 22.84 27.84
C ILE A 780 10.71 22.06 26.91
N ASP A 781 11.12 21.97 25.65
CA ASP A 781 10.62 20.99 24.70
C ASP A 781 11.47 19.72 24.79
N TYR A 782 10.85 18.66 25.30
CA TYR A 782 11.51 17.38 25.50
C TYR A 782 11.72 16.58 24.21
N GLU A 783 10.92 16.82 23.17
CA GLU A 783 11.09 16.20 21.86
C GLU A 783 12.30 16.81 21.17
N LEU A 784 12.40 18.14 21.13
CA LEU A 784 13.58 18.83 20.60
C LEU A 784 14.86 18.49 21.39
N TYR A 785 14.75 18.33 22.72
CA TYR A 785 15.88 17.85 23.53
C TYR A 785 16.32 16.44 23.12
N MET A 786 15.37 15.53 22.85
CA MET A 786 15.65 14.16 22.43
C MET A 786 16.34 14.13 21.06
N ASP A 787 15.81 14.86 20.09
CA ASP A 787 16.34 14.89 18.72
C ASP A 787 17.76 15.45 18.69
N VAL A 788 17.99 16.57 19.38
CA VAL A 788 19.33 17.16 19.49
C VAL A 788 20.28 16.23 20.23
N TYR A 789 19.81 15.49 21.23
CA TYR A 789 20.62 14.50 21.94
C TYR A 789 21.04 13.35 21.02
N GLU A 790 20.11 12.82 20.22
CA GLU A 790 20.37 11.74 19.26
C GLU A 790 21.41 12.19 18.23
N ASP A 791 21.24 13.38 17.65
CA ASP A 791 22.19 13.90 16.67
C ASP A 791 23.57 14.16 17.26
N MET A 792 23.63 14.63 18.51
CA MET A 792 24.90 14.75 19.24
C MET A 792 25.60 13.39 19.40
N GLN A 793 24.86 12.27 19.53
CA GLN A 793 25.46 10.93 19.51
C GLN A 793 25.99 10.52 18.15
N LYS A 794 25.33 10.92 17.06
CA LYS A 794 25.70 10.55 15.69
C LYS A 794 26.88 11.35 15.19
N PHE A 795 26.86 12.66 15.41
CA PHE A 795 27.78 13.58 14.76
C PHE A 795 28.84 14.15 15.69
N VAL A 796 28.63 14.16 17.01
CA VAL A 796 29.48 14.88 17.97
C VAL A 796 30.48 14.02 18.76
N LYS A 797 30.31 12.70 18.76
CA LYS A 797 31.28 11.75 19.35
C LYS A 797 32.75 12.08 19.03
#